data_AF-A0A5J9WHE2-F1
#
_entry.id   AF-A0A5J9WHE2-F1
#
_cell.length_a   1.000
_cell.length_b   1.000
_cell.length_c   1.000
_cell.angle_alpha   90.00
_cell.angle_beta   90.00
_cell.angle_gamma   90.00
#
_symmetry.space_group_name_H-M   'P 1'
#
loop_
_entity.id
_entity.type
_entity.pdbx_description
1 polymer ?
#
loop_
_entity_poly.entity_id
_entity_poly.type
_entity_poly.pdbx_seq_one_letter_code
_entity_poly.pdbx_strand_id
1 'polypeptide(L)'
;MSGFLFALARGARSRSRTELQAAQRRRPSDLAHRFSHSTAATARPSFGIAFDIDGVILRGRSPIGGSPRAIRRLYDDDGSTLAIPRIVLHCIEAACNPKIPFLFLTNGGGVPEHRRAFELTELLGVNISPAQIMLGHSPYRELVNRFENDLIVAVGKGEPSVVMSEYGYRKVLSIDEYSSYFRDIDPLAPFKTWNVGQTDSNVSAKVHPSYDVYAERVKGVFVVSDPVDWGRDLQVLCDILSTGGLPGSGKGDQPPLYFAADDLEYQGAFPSERLGMGAFRIALESIYNQLNDHPLKYTSYGKPNPSVFKNAASILAKLVMNMYPNSQLSKEVNDCQFSTIYMIGDNPKVDINGASKAGRPWSSILTRTGVFRGKDNDPVFPADLVVDTVEDAISYILEKEYKHKLSHSTLPSFLRVSPPRPIQPARSAPACSPFAMETCFLPSTLPTAKPLPAFQTLSTAASLRAGPRPRRSTIRAAISRGRKEDTVATVREQLEGCYLLAGIRYEGLTVKQIQGIRDALPDTCRLLVAKNTLVGKAIEGTPWEALKPCMKGMNAWLFVHTEEVPTALKPYRAFQKEERVEETNDFIGAVFEGKFYGPGDFKSLETMPSRAEVYAQLLGALQGPATSLVTTLQAPARDVVAVLSAYVRKLEEEAGAA
;
A
#
# COMPACT_ATOMS: atom_id res chain seq x y z
N MET A 1 17.14 -43.83 -52.24
CA MET A 1 16.66 -44.98 -51.43
C MET A 1 15.53 -44.44 -50.57
N SER A 2 14.23 -44.62 -50.81
CA SER A 2 13.46 -45.61 -51.60
C SER A 2 13.51 -47.07 -51.09
N GLY A 3 12.32 -47.64 -50.84
CA GLY A 3 12.04 -49.05 -50.48
C GLY A 3 12.06 -49.35 -48.96
N PHE A 4 11.39 -50.37 -48.41
CA PHE A 4 10.48 -51.45 -48.90
C PHE A 4 9.93 -52.22 -47.64
N LEU A 5 8.91 -53.10 -47.59
CA LEU A 5 7.84 -53.62 -48.49
C LEU A 5 6.74 -54.26 -47.57
N PHE A 6 5.50 -53.76 -47.50
CA PHE A 6 4.28 -54.23 -48.20
C PHE A 6 3.72 -55.66 -47.87
N ALA A 7 2.58 -55.69 -47.16
CA ALA A 7 1.34 -56.53 -47.23
C ALA A 7 1.25 -58.01 -47.73
N LEU A 8 0.12 -58.64 -47.33
CA LEU A 8 -0.64 -59.83 -47.85
C LEU A 8 -0.62 -61.09 -46.93
N ALA A 9 -1.71 -61.88 -46.74
CA ALA A 9 -3.09 -61.84 -47.27
C ALA A 9 -4.14 -62.58 -46.37
N ARG A 10 -5.44 -62.24 -46.57
CA ARG A 10 -6.70 -63.05 -46.62
C ARG A 10 -6.82 -64.37 -45.81
N GLY A 11 -7.94 -64.73 -45.17
CA GLY A 11 -9.27 -64.10 -45.02
C GLY A 11 -10.42 -65.13 -44.95
N ALA A 12 -11.64 -64.76 -44.49
CA ALA A 12 -12.86 -65.59 -44.64
C ALA A 12 -14.21 -64.83 -44.48
N ARG A 13 -15.03 -64.86 -45.56
CA ARG A 13 -16.52 -64.94 -45.66
C ARG A 13 -17.40 -64.41 -44.49
N SER A 14 -18.33 -63.44 -44.59
CA SER A 14 -19.38 -63.03 -45.57
C SER A 14 -20.82 -63.44 -45.20
N ARG A 15 -21.75 -62.46 -45.08
CA ARG A 15 -23.22 -62.45 -45.34
C ARG A 15 -23.86 -61.27 -44.56
N SER A 16 -24.23 -60.15 -45.22
CA SER A 16 -25.55 -59.80 -45.82
C SER A 16 -26.63 -59.42 -44.77
N ARG A 17 -27.12 -58.15 -44.75
CA ARG A 17 -28.45 -57.68 -45.27
C ARG A 17 -29.67 -58.46 -44.69
N THR A 18 -30.78 -57.87 -44.23
CA THR A 18 -31.38 -56.51 -44.37
C THR A 18 -32.48 -56.30 -43.30
N GLU A 19 -32.95 -55.05 -43.12
CA GLU A 19 -34.32 -54.61 -42.74
C GLU A 19 -35.16 -55.35 -41.67
N LEU A 20 -35.70 -54.59 -40.70
CA LEU A 20 -37.17 -54.49 -40.48
C LEU A 20 -37.55 -53.33 -39.54
N GLN A 21 -38.67 -52.68 -39.84
CA GLN A 21 -39.26 -51.57 -39.08
C GLN A 21 -40.28 -52.07 -38.03
N ALA A 22 -40.49 -51.21 -37.02
CA ALA A 22 -41.77 -50.94 -36.33
C ALA A 22 -42.60 -52.09 -35.71
N ALA A 23 -42.76 -52.05 -34.38
CA ALA A 23 -44.08 -52.11 -33.74
C ALA A 23 -44.06 -51.48 -32.33
N GLN A 24 -45.04 -50.61 -32.04
CA GLN A 24 -45.27 -50.01 -30.72
C GLN A 24 -46.18 -50.90 -29.85
N ARG A 25 -46.15 -50.69 -28.52
CA ARG A 25 -47.28 -50.68 -27.54
C ARG A 25 -46.71 -50.84 -26.12
N ARG A 26 -47.22 -50.25 -25.04
CA ARG A 26 -48.21 -49.17 -24.76
C ARG A 26 -48.16 -48.92 -23.24
N ARG A 27 -48.18 -47.67 -22.75
CA ARG A 27 -48.90 -47.26 -21.51
C ARG A 27 -49.33 -45.78 -21.62
N PRO A 28 -50.42 -45.34 -20.97
CA PRO A 28 -51.03 -44.03 -21.20
C PRO A 28 -50.74 -42.99 -20.09
N SER A 29 -50.96 -41.72 -20.46
CA SER A 29 -51.34 -40.52 -19.65
C SER A 29 -51.10 -40.52 -18.13
N ASP A 30 -50.50 -39.47 -17.56
CA ASP A 30 -51.22 -38.20 -17.36
C ASP A 30 -50.37 -36.90 -17.39
N LEU A 31 -51.12 -35.79 -17.46
CA LEU A 31 -50.71 -34.37 -17.52
C LEU A 31 -49.38 -33.99 -16.84
N ALA A 32 -48.46 -33.42 -17.63
CA ALA A 32 -47.42 -32.51 -17.14
C ALA A 32 -47.47 -31.20 -17.95
N HIS A 33 -47.88 -30.11 -17.31
CA HIS A 33 -47.91 -28.78 -17.93
C HIS A 33 -46.49 -28.30 -18.28
N ARG A 34 -46.37 -27.57 -19.39
CA ARG A 34 -45.11 -26.98 -19.86
C ARG A 34 -44.51 -26.05 -18.79
N PHE A 35 -43.41 -26.45 -18.17
CA PHE A 35 -42.43 -25.51 -17.63
C PHE A 35 -41.27 -25.37 -18.61
N SER A 36 -41.37 -24.32 -19.44
CA SER A 36 -40.21 -23.76 -20.12
C SER A 36 -39.27 -23.19 -19.05
N HIS A 37 -38.18 -23.89 -18.74
CA HIS A 37 -37.06 -23.26 -18.04
C HIS A 37 -36.37 -22.30 -19.01
N SER A 38 -36.94 -21.10 -19.13
CA SER A 38 -36.22 -19.93 -19.62
C SER A 38 -35.05 -19.70 -18.66
N THR A 39 -33.83 -20.03 -19.10
CA THR A 39 -32.62 -19.63 -18.40
C THR A 39 -32.56 -18.10 -18.41
N ALA A 40 -32.83 -17.48 -17.26
CA ALA A 40 -32.79 -16.03 -17.11
C ALA A 40 -31.39 -15.54 -17.51
N ALA A 41 -31.31 -14.79 -18.61
CA ALA A 41 -30.07 -14.19 -19.05
C ALA A 41 -29.60 -13.18 -17.99
N THR A 42 -28.38 -13.32 -17.51
CA THR A 42 -27.78 -12.40 -16.53
C THR A 42 -27.76 -11.00 -17.12
N ALA A 43 -28.52 -10.08 -16.52
CA ALA A 43 -28.61 -8.71 -16.99
C ALA A 43 -27.22 -8.03 -16.93
N ARG A 44 -26.81 -7.40 -18.03
CA ARG A 44 -25.52 -6.69 -18.10
C ARG A 44 -25.47 -5.55 -17.06
N PRO A 45 -24.29 -5.26 -16.49
CA PRO A 45 -24.09 -4.06 -15.67
C PRO A 45 -24.21 -2.80 -16.54
N SER A 46 -24.95 -1.80 -16.05
CA SER A 46 -25.15 -0.51 -16.71
C SER A 46 -23.98 0.46 -16.53
N PHE A 47 -23.14 0.23 -15.52
CA PHE A 47 -22.04 1.10 -15.12
C PHE A 47 -20.72 0.34 -15.04
N GLY A 48 -19.62 1.09 -15.06
CA GLY A 48 -18.26 0.59 -14.80
C GLY A 48 -17.50 1.50 -13.85
N ILE A 49 -16.33 1.05 -13.39
CA ILE A 49 -15.48 1.79 -12.45
C ILE A 49 -14.04 1.84 -12.98
N ALA A 50 -13.40 3.00 -12.91
CA ALA A 50 -11.97 3.16 -13.09
C ALA A 50 -11.35 3.68 -11.78
N PHE A 51 -10.26 3.06 -11.34
CA PHE A 51 -9.53 3.46 -10.14
C PHE A 51 -8.15 4.01 -10.53
N ASP A 52 -7.75 5.18 -10.03
CA ASP A 52 -6.32 5.40 -9.87
C ASP A 52 -5.73 4.43 -8.82
N ILE A 53 -4.41 4.28 -8.77
CA ILE A 53 -3.72 3.41 -7.83
C ILE A 53 -3.06 4.19 -6.69
N ASP A 54 -2.27 5.23 -6.99
CA ASP A 54 -1.28 5.82 -6.09
C ASP A 54 -1.86 7.04 -5.35
N GLY A 55 -2.43 6.79 -4.18
CA GLY A 55 -3.25 7.78 -3.45
C GLY A 55 -4.70 7.37 -3.30
N VAL A 56 -5.16 6.35 -4.04
CA VAL A 56 -6.52 5.77 -3.95
C VAL A 56 -6.52 4.34 -3.41
N ILE A 57 -5.73 3.45 -4.03
CA ILE A 57 -5.71 2.01 -3.72
C ILE A 57 -4.50 1.66 -2.85
N LEU A 58 -3.34 2.20 -3.19
CA LEU A 58 -2.06 2.03 -2.50
C LEU A 58 -1.49 3.39 -2.08
N ARG A 59 -0.63 3.38 -1.07
CA ARG A 59 0.35 4.45 -0.81
C ARG A 59 1.73 3.80 -0.72
N GLY A 60 2.53 3.96 -1.78
CA GLY A 60 3.75 3.18 -1.96
C GLY A 60 3.44 1.70 -2.19
N ARG A 61 3.74 0.83 -1.22
CA ARG A 61 3.41 -0.61 -1.26
C ARG A 61 2.27 -1.03 -0.32
N SER A 62 1.73 -0.11 0.47
CA SER A 62 0.70 -0.42 1.47
C SER A 62 -0.69 -0.10 0.93
N PRO A 63 -1.66 -1.02 0.98
CA PRO A 63 -3.07 -0.71 0.71
C PRO A 63 -3.62 0.35 1.67
N ILE A 64 -4.47 1.25 1.16
CA ILE A 64 -5.07 2.36 1.93
C ILE A 64 -6.58 2.43 1.73
N GLY A 65 -7.28 3.24 2.55
CA GLY A 65 -8.69 3.57 2.32
C GLY A 65 -9.65 2.38 2.28
N GLY A 66 -9.32 1.28 2.97
CA GLY A 66 -10.07 0.04 2.93
C GLY A 66 -9.97 -0.73 1.61
N SER A 67 -9.03 -0.40 0.70
CA SER A 67 -9.00 -0.90 -0.67
C SER A 67 -9.07 -2.43 -0.84
N PRO A 68 -8.43 -3.30 -0.01
CA PRO A 68 -8.59 -4.74 -0.16
C PRO A 68 -10.04 -5.20 0.10
N ARG A 69 -10.68 -4.64 1.12
CA ARG A 69 -12.09 -4.91 1.45
C ARG A 69 -13.04 -4.33 0.41
N ALA A 70 -12.73 -3.14 -0.10
CA ALA A 70 -13.54 -2.46 -1.09
C ALA A 70 -13.54 -3.21 -2.44
N ILE A 71 -12.37 -3.65 -2.91
CA ILE A 71 -12.23 -4.45 -4.14
C ILE A 71 -12.85 -5.85 -3.96
N ARG A 72 -12.72 -6.50 -2.80
CA ARG A 72 -13.43 -7.77 -2.51
C ARG A 72 -14.95 -7.65 -2.59
N ARG A 73 -15.53 -6.51 -2.22
CA ARG A 73 -16.99 -6.27 -2.39
C ARG A 73 -17.43 -6.24 -3.86
N LEU A 74 -16.50 -6.05 -4.81
CA LEU A 74 -16.76 -6.16 -6.24
C LEU A 74 -16.50 -7.60 -6.77
N TYR A 75 -15.57 -8.34 -6.16
CA TYR A 75 -15.09 -9.66 -6.58
C TYR A 75 -14.81 -10.58 -5.38
N ASP A 76 -15.50 -11.73 -5.29
CA ASP A 76 -15.21 -12.82 -4.34
C ASP A 76 -13.81 -13.43 -4.56
N ASP A 77 -13.31 -14.18 -3.57
CA ASP A 77 -11.94 -14.73 -3.52
C ASP A 77 -11.55 -15.59 -4.75
N ASP A 78 -12.49 -16.29 -5.38
CA ASP A 78 -12.30 -17.08 -6.62
C ASP A 78 -12.38 -16.23 -7.92
N GLY A 79 -12.58 -14.92 -7.82
CA GLY A 79 -12.82 -14.00 -8.93
C GLY A 79 -14.14 -14.24 -9.68
N SER A 80 -15.09 -14.94 -9.07
CA SER A 80 -16.26 -15.55 -9.71
C SER A 80 -17.60 -14.87 -9.41
N THR A 81 -17.79 -14.28 -8.22
CA THR A 81 -19.05 -13.65 -7.76
C THR A 81 -18.80 -12.33 -6.99
N LEU A 82 -19.82 -11.75 -6.33
CA LEU A 82 -19.77 -10.46 -5.63
C LEU A 82 -19.93 -10.66 -4.11
N ALA A 83 -18.90 -10.32 -3.31
CA ALA A 83 -18.86 -10.59 -1.88
C ALA A 83 -19.75 -9.65 -1.04
N ILE A 84 -21.07 -9.87 -1.05
CA ILE A 84 -22.02 -9.16 -0.17
C ILE A 84 -22.37 -10.04 1.04
N PRO A 85 -22.07 -9.61 2.28
CA PRO A 85 -22.50 -10.31 3.48
C PRO A 85 -24.04 -10.43 3.55
N ARG A 86 -24.51 -11.66 3.81
CA ARG A 86 -25.92 -12.10 3.83
C ARG A 86 -26.89 -11.29 4.70
N ILE A 87 -26.40 -10.36 5.52
CA ILE A 87 -27.17 -9.60 6.53
C ILE A 87 -27.83 -8.34 5.93
N VAL A 88 -27.34 -7.81 4.79
CA VAL A 88 -27.98 -6.67 4.10
C VAL A 88 -29.04 -7.14 3.09
N LEU A 89 -29.11 -8.43 2.80
CA LEU A 89 -29.84 -8.99 1.65
C LEU A 89 -31.15 -9.73 2.02
N HIS A 90 -32.06 -9.07 2.74
CA HIS A 90 -33.40 -9.63 2.99
C HIS A 90 -34.44 -9.31 1.89
N CYS A 91 -34.05 -8.62 0.81
CA CYS A 91 -34.96 -8.17 -0.26
C CYS A 91 -34.40 -8.29 -1.70
N ILE A 92 -33.35 -9.07 -1.94
CA ILE A 92 -32.91 -9.40 -3.32
C ILE A 92 -32.87 -10.92 -3.44
N GLU A 93 -33.80 -11.47 -4.22
CA GLU A 93 -33.88 -12.90 -4.50
C GLU A 93 -32.64 -13.41 -5.27
N ALA A 94 -32.43 -14.72 -5.24
CA ALA A 94 -31.24 -15.40 -5.73
C ALA A 94 -31.10 -15.48 -7.26
N ALA A 95 -31.29 -14.37 -7.98
CA ALA A 95 -31.10 -14.26 -9.41
C ALA A 95 -30.34 -12.97 -9.78
N CYS A 96 -29.23 -13.13 -10.51
CA CYS A 96 -28.36 -12.06 -11.05
C CYS A 96 -27.59 -11.23 -10.00
N ASN A 97 -26.39 -11.69 -9.63
CA ASN A 97 -25.36 -10.87 -9.01
C ASN A 97 -24.26 -10.57 -10.05
N PRO A 98 -24.40 -9.51 -10.87
CA PRO A 98 -23.50 -9.25 -12.00
C PRO A 98 -22.13 -8.76 -11.51
N LYS A 99 -21.04 -9.37 -11.99
CA LYS A 99 -19.67 -8.84 -11.86
C LYS A 99 -19.64 -7.39 -12.35
N ILE A 100 -19.18 -6.48 -11.50
CA ILE A 100 -19.04 -5.07 -11.83
C ILE A 100 -17.72 -4.88 -12.60
N PRO A 101 -17.76 -4.37 -13.85
CA PRO A 101 -16.56 -4.18 -14.64
C PRO A 101 -15.74 -3.03 -14.07
N PHE A 102 -14.49 -3.32 -13.74
CA PHE A 102 -13.55 -2.29 -13.33
C PHE A 102 -12.18 -2.42 -13.99
N LEU A 103 -11.48 -1.28 -14.02
CA LEU A 103 -10.16 -1.06 -14.59
C LEU A 103 -9.32 -0.26 -13.58
N PHE A 104 -8.04 -0.60 -13.40
CA PHE A 104 -7.08 0.30 -12.80
C PHE A 104 -6.46 1.18 -13.90
N LEU A 105 -6.54 2.50 -13.72
CA LEU A 105 -6.10 3.53 -14.66
C LEU A 105 -5.14 4.49 -13.96
N THR A 106 -3.85 4.20 -14.06
CA THR A 106 -2.79 5.02 -13.45
C THR A 106 -1.86 5.63 -14.50
N ASN A 107 -1.28 6.78 -14.16
CA ASN A 107 -0.17 7.38 -14.91
C ASN A 107 1.18 6.74 -14.54
N GLY A 108 1.24 6.01 -13.42
CA GLY A 108 2.41 5.22 -13.03
C GLY A 108 2.68 4.04 -13.98
N GLY A 109 3.86 3.46 -13.83
CA GLY A 109 4.32 2.35 -14.67
C GLY A 109 5.79 2.00 -14.44
N GLY A 110 6.40 1.35 -15.42
CA GLY A 110 7.80 0.90 -15.40
C GLY A 110 7.96 -0.62 -15.35
N VAL A 111 6.87 -1.37 -15.23
CA VAL A 111 6.83 -2.83 -15.36
C VAL A 111 5.66 -3.23 -16.28
N PRO A 112 5.71 -4.40 -16.93
CA PRO A 112 4.60 -4.87 -17.75
C PRO A 112 3.29 -4.98 -16.97
N GLU A 113 2.15 -4.78 -17.64
CA GLU A 113 0.82 -4.84 -17.00
C GLU A 113 0.57 -6.17 -16.30
N HIS A 114 1.15 -7.27 -16.80
CA HIS A 114 1.00 -8.59 -16.20
C HIS A 114 1.69 -8.68 -14.82
N ARG A 115 2.84 -8.01 -14.64
CA ARG A 115 3.52 -7.95 -13.34
C ARG A 115 2.77 -7.07 -12.36
N ARG A 116 2.30 -5.91 -12.81
CA ARG A 116 1.52 -5.00 -11.97
C ARG A 116 0.18 -5.62 -11.53
N ALA A 117 -0.46 -6.41 -12.39
CA ALA A 117 -1.65 -7.19 -12.04
C ALA A 117 -1.35 -8.24 -10.95
N PHE A 118 -0.20 -8.92 -11.04
CA PHE A 118 0.25 -9.87 -10.02
C PHE A 118 0.53 -9.18 -8.68
N GLU A 119 1.29 -8.06 -8.67
CA GLU A 119 1.53 -7.27 -7.45
C GLU A 119 0.23 -6.84 -6.77
N LEU A 120 -0.74 -6.32 -7.53
CA LEU A 120 -2.04 -5.91 -7.01
C LEU A 120 -2.86 -7.10 -6.51
N THR A 121 -2.72 -8.27 -7.13
CA THR A 121 -3.37 -9.51 -6.69
C THR A 121 -2.88 -9.93 -5.32
N GLU A 122 -1.56 -9.91 -5.08
CA GLU A 122 -0.96 -10.21 -3.77
C GLU A 122 -1.37 -9.18 -2.71
N LEU A 123 -1.32 -7.89 -3.04
CA LEU A 123 -1.60 -6.80 -2.08
C LEU A 123 -3.07 -6.67 -1.69
N LEU A 124 -4.00 -6.96 -2.61
CA LEU A 124 -5.45 -6.84 -2.37
C LEU A 124 -6.07 -8.18 -1.96
N GLY A 125 -5.44 -9.31 -2.28
CA GLY A 125 -5.99 -10.65 -2.08
C GLY A 125 -7.21 -10.92 -2.97
N VAL A 126 -7.19 -10.45 -4.21
CA VAL A 126 -8.24 -10.63 -5.23
C VAL A 126 -7.54 -10.83 -6.56
N ASN A 127 -7.94 -11.84 -7.35
CA ASN A 127 -7.34 -12.11 -8.65
C ASN A 127 -7.60 -10.96 -9.65
N ILE A 128 -6.57 -10.19 -9.99
CA ILE A 128 -6.62 -9.08 -10.95
C ILE A 128 -6.08 -9.55 -12.30
N SER A 129 -6.87 -9.42 -13.36
CA SER A 129 -6.41 -9.74 -14.72
C SER A 129 -5.48 -8.64 -15.26
N PRO A 130 -4.43 -8.97 -16.05
CA PRO A 130 -3.65 -7.98 -16.80
C PRO A 130 -4.50 -7.11 -17.74
N ALA A 131 -5.67 -7.61 -18.19
CA ALA A 131 -6.62 -6.84 -18.99
C ALA A 131 -7.37 -5.75 -18.20
N GLN A 132 -7.28 -5.77 -16.86
CA GLN A 132 -7.83 -4.76 -15.95
C GLN A 132 -6.77 -3.74 -15.52
N ILE A 133 -5.59 -3.73 -16.11
CA ILE A 133 -4.53 -2.75 -15.85
C ILE A 133 -4.31 -1.87 -17.08
N MET A 134 -4.35 -0.57 -16.88
CA MET A 134 -3.88 0.45 -17.83
C MET A 134 -2.87 1.36 -17.12
N LEU A 135 -1.62 1.32 -17.60
CA LEU A 135 -0.49 2.10 -17.10
C LEU A 135 -0.23 3.28 -18.05
N GLY A 136 0.54 4.28 -17.61
CA GLY A 136 0.84 5.47 -18.43
C GLY A 136 1.45 5.12 -19.80
N HIS A 137 2.24 4.03 -19.86
CA HIS A 137 2.88 3.54 -21.07
C HIS A 137 2.03 2.58 -21.94
N SER A 138 0.88 2.10 -21.46
CA SER A 138 0.01 1.19 -22.24
C SER A 138 -0.38 1.71 -23.64
N PRO A 139 -0.57 3.03 -23.89
CA PRO A 139 -0.80 3.57 -25.24
C PRO A 139 0.35 3.35 -26.23
N TYR A 140 1.59 3.08 -25.78
CA TYR A 140 2.73 2.84 -26.68
C TYR A 140 2.56 1.57 -27.54
N ARG A 141 1.63 0.66 -27.19
CA ARG A 141 1.21 -0.46 -28.06
C ARG A 141 0.66 0.02 -29.42
N GLU A 142 0.06 1.20 -29.49
CA GLU A 142 -0.50 1.75 -30.73
C GLU A 142 0.59 2.27 -31.68
N LEU A 143 1.79 2.57 -31.15
CA LEU A 143 2.93 3.10 -31.89
C LEU A 143 3.87 2.01 -32.47
N VAL A 144 3.65 0.73 -32.12
CA VAL A 144 4.48 -0.41 -32.57
C VAL A 144 4.58 -0.46 -34.10
N ASN A 145 3.46 -0.28 -34.81
CA ASN A 145 3.42 -0.28 -36.29
C ASN A 145 4.34 0.76 -36.94
N ARG A 146 4.76 1.80 -36.21
CA ARG A 146 5.67 2.85 -36.69
C ARG A 146 7.14 2.54 -36.42
N PHE A 147 7.44 1.76 -35.37
CA PHE A 147 8.79 1.61 -34.82
C PHE A 147 9.23 0.15 -34.60
N GLU A 148 8.45 -0.85 -35.02
CA GLU A 148 8.64 -2.27 -34.71
C GLU A 148 10.10 -2.75 -34.91
N ASN A 149 10.73 -2.33 -36.00
CA ASN A 149 12.07 -2.76 -36.43
C ASN A 149 13.14 -1.67 -36.28
N ASP A 150 12.77 -0.51 -35.74
CA ASP A 150 13.66 0.65 -35.54
C ASP A 150 14.30 0.63 -34.15
N LEU A 151 15.55 1.08 -34.03
CA LEU A 151 16.18 1.28 -32.73
C LEU A 151 15.48 2.37 -31.92
N ILE A 152 14.96 2.02 -30.74
CA ILE A 152 14.35 2.95 -29.78
C ILE A 152 15.01 2.85 -28.41
N VAL A 153 15.05 3.97 -27.69
CA VAL A 153 15.55 4.05 -26.31
C VAL A 153 14.39 4.23 -25.34
N ALA A 154 14.33 3.37 -24.33
CA ALA A 154 13.29 3.37 -23.30
C ALA A 154 13.87 3.87 -21.96
N VAL A 155 13.20 4.83 -21.31
CA VAL A 155 13.70 5.55 -20.14
C VAL A 155 12.74 5.35 -18.97
N GLY A 156 13.28 5.12 -17.76
CA GLY A 156 12.49 5.09 -16.53
C GLY A 156 12.85 3.95 -15.57
N LYS A 157 12.37 4.03 -14.34
CA LYS A 157 12.48 2.98 -13.31
C LYS A 157 11.83 1.66 -13.74
N GLY A 158 12.37 0.56 -13.23
CA GLY A 158 11.86 -0.80 -13.48
C GLY A 158 12.54 -1.45 -14.68
N GLU A 159 11.76 -1.93 -15.65
CA GLU A 159 12.21 -2.68 -16.82
C GLU A 159 11.65 -2.06 -18.11
N PRO A 160 12.02 -0.81 -18.44
CA PRO A 160 11.44 -0.10 -19.58
C PRO A 160 11.70 -0.80 -20.92
N SER A 161 12.82 -1.53 -21.06
CA SER A 161 13.11 -2.33 -22.26
C SER A 161 12.22 -3.58 -22.39
N VAL A 162 11.88 -4.24 -21.28
CA VAL A 162 10.97 -5.41 -21.26
C VAL A 162 9.55 -4.98 -21.62
N VAL A 163 9.06 -3.88 -21.04
CA VAL A 163 7.74 -3.29 -21.34
C VAL A 163 7.56 -3.07 -22.85
N MET A 164 8.51 -2.40 -23.50
CA MET A 164 8.43 -2.12 -24.92
C MET A 164 8.61 -3.39 -25.76
N SER A 165 9.45 -4.33 -25.33
CA SER A 165 9.62 -5.62 -26.03
C SER A 165 8.32 -6.45 -26.02
N GLU A 166 7.59 -6.49 -24.89
CA GLU A 166 6.28 -7.16 -24.79
C GLU A 166 5.20 -6.50 -25.67
N TYR A 167 5.34 -5.21 -25.99
CA TYR A 167 4.44 -4.53 -26.94
C TYR A 167 4.77 -4.87 -28.40
N GLY A 168 5.95 -5.44 -28.68
CA GLY A 168 6.36 -5.88 -30.02
C GLY A 168 7.48 -5.06 -30.66
N TYR A 169 8.09 -4.12 -29.94
CA TYR A 169 9.28 -3.41 -30.41
C TYR A 169 10.49 -4.35 -30.38
N ARG A 170 11.21 -4.53 -31.50
CA ARG A 170 12.27 -5.54 -31.63
C ARG A 170 13.67 -5.02 -31.32
N LYS A 171 13.92 -3.73 -31.51
CA LYS A 171 15.22 -3.09 -31.22
C LYS A 171 15.08 -2.08 -30.08
N VAL A 172 14.97 -2.60 -28.87
CA VAL A 172 14.85 -1.78 -27.66
C VAL A 172 16.10 -1.87 -26.83
N LEU A 173 16.58 -0.73 -26.36
CA LEU A 173 17.53 -0.63 -25.25
C LEU A 173 16.93 0.27 -24.17
N SER A 174 17.09 -0.10 -22.90
CA SER A 174 16.90 0.86 -21.81
C SER A 174 17.98 1.94 -21.89
N ILE A 175 17.75 3.11 -21.30
CA ILE A 175 18.76 4.16 -21.24
C ILE A 175 20.04 3.69 -20.54
N ASP A 176 19.94 2.81 -19.54
CA ASP A 176 21.06 2.12 -18.87
C ASP A 176 21.86 1.24 -19.83
N GLU A 177 21.18 0.39 -20.59
CA GLU A 177 21.82 -0.45 -21.60
C GLU A 177 22.46 0.40 -22.70
N TYR A 178 21.76 1.40 -23.22
CA TYR A 178 22.26 2.30 -24.27
C TYR A 178 23.50 3.09 -23.81
N SER A 179 23.46 3.66 -22.60
CA SER A 179 24.60 4.38 -22.00
C SER A 179 25.84 3.48 -21.91
N SER A 180 25.67 2.19 -21.59
CA SER A 180 26.78 1.26 -21.38
C SER A 180 27.61 0.94 -22.63
N TYR A 181 27.15 1.29 -23.83
CA TYR A 181 27.96 1.17 -25.06
C TYR A 181 28.96 2.32 -25.23
N PHE A 182 28.63 3.52 -24.74
CA PHE A 182 29.45 4.72 -24.96
C PHE A 182 30.35 4.99 -23.75
N ARG A 183 31.67 5.01 -23.96
CA ARG A 183 32.60 5.42 -22.91
C ARG A 183 32.40 6.90 -22.61
N ASP A 184 32.47 7.25 -21.32
CA ASP A 184 32.50 8.62 -20.80
C ASP A 184 31.27 9.49 -21.16
N ILE A 185 30.19 8.90 -21.71
CA ILE A 185 28.91 9.59 -21.98
C ILE A 185 28.21 10.07 -20.70
N ASP A 186 28.48 9.38 -19.60
CA ASP A 186 28.12 9.78 -18.24
C ASP A 186 29.41 10.12 -17.48
N PRO A 187 29.86 11.39 -17.47
CA PRO A 187 31.08 11.78 -16.79
C PRO A 187 31.00 11.62 -15.26
N LEU A 188 29.79 11.41 -14.71
CA LEU A 188 29.58 11.16 -13.30
C LEU A 188 29.58 9.67 -12.94
N ALA A 189 29.57 8.75 -13.92
CA ALA A 189 29.58 7.30 -13.69
C ALA A 189 30.67 6.82 -12.71
N PRO A 190 31.93 7.32 -12.75
CA PRO A 190 32.97 6.91 -11.79
C PRO A 190 32.67 7.25 -10.32
N PHE A 191 31.74 8.19 -10.07
CA PHE A 191 31.36 8.63 -8.72
C PHE A 191 30.08 7.97 -8.21
N LYS A 192 29.40 7.16 -9.05
CA LYS A 192 28.16 6.47 -8.69
C LYS A 192 28.48 5.17 -7.97
N THR A 193 28.17 5.13 -6.68
CA THR A 193 28.36 3.94 -5.83
C THR A 193 27.20 2.94 -5.90
N TRP A 194 26.15 3.28 -6.66
CA TRP A 194 25.00 2.42 -6.91
C TRP A 194 25.02 1.86 -8.34
N ASN A 195 24.78 0.56 -8.47
CA ASN A 195 24.47 -0.05 -9.76
C ASN A 195 22.97 0.09 -10.01
N VAL A 196 22.56 0.84 -11.03
CA VAL A 196 21.17 0.81 -11.52
C VAL A 196 20.96 -0.56 -12.18
N GLY A 197 20.32 -1.48 -11.47
CA GLY A 197 19.90 -2.77 -12.02
C GLY A 197 20.97 -3.88 -12.08
N GLN A 198 21.66 -4.18 -10.97
CA GLN A 198 22.07 -5.57 -10.73
C GLN A 198 20.89 -6.35 -10.11
N THR A 199 20.04 -6.91 -10.96
CA THR A 199 19.54 -8.27 -10.69
C THR A 199 20.74 -9.22 -10.73
N ASP A 200 20.68 -10.31 -9.95
CA ASP A 200 21.81 -11.18 -9.62
C ASP A 200 22.84 -11.40 -10.73
N SER A 201 24.12 -11.35 -10.34
CA SER A 201 25.33 -11.52 -11.16
C SER A 201 25.51 -12.92 -11.78
N ASN A 202 24.42 -13.66 -12.00
CA ASN A 202 24.35 -14.98 -12.61
C ASN A 202 23.42 -15.05 -13.84
N VAL A 203 22.79 -13.95 -14.27
CA VAL A 203 22.06 -13.93 -15.55
C VAL A 203 23.01 -13.59 -16.69
N SER A 204 23.46 -14.63 -17.40
CA SER A 204 24.00 -14.69 -18.77
C SER A 204 24.93 -13.56 -19.26
N ALA A 205 26.04 -13.94 -19.91
CA ALA A 205 26.80 -13.02 -20.76
C ALA A 205 25.85 -12.18 -21.63
N LYS A 206 25.90 -10.84 -21.47
CA LYS A 206 25.00 -9.91 -22.18
C LYS A 206 25.16 -10.15 -23.68
N VAL A 207 24.14 -10.74 -24.30
CA VAL A 207 24.12 -11.01 -25.73
C VAL A 207 24.20 -9.65 -26.43
N HIS A 208 25.28 -9.41 -27.18
CA HIS A 208 25.35 -8.22 -28.02
C HIS A 208 24.11 -8.19 -28.93
N PRO A 209 23.40 -7.06 -29.02
CA PRO A 209 22.26 -6.94 -29.91
C PRO A 209 22.67 -7.29 -31.34
N SER A 210 21.73 -7.84 -32.11
CA SER A 210 21.95 -8.24 -33.51
C SER A 210 22.13 -7.06 -34.49
N TYR A 211 22.28 -5.85 -33.96
CA TYR A 211 22.34 -4.57 -34.66
C TYR A 211 23.41 -3.68 -34.02
N ASP A 212 24.02 -2.82 -34.83
CA ASP A 212 25.15 -1.98 -34.42
C ASP A 212 24.69 -0.69 -33.74
N VAL A 213 24.80 -0.65 -32.41
CA VAL A 213 24.43 0.51 -31.57
C VAL A 213 25.30 1.75 -31.85
N TYR A 214 26.50 1.58 -32.42
CA TYR A 214 27.42 2.68 -32.74
C TYR A 214 27.15 3.32 -34.12
N ALA A 215 26.37 2.65 -34.97
CA ALA A 215 26.06 3.12 -36.33
C ALA A 215 24.56 3.41 -36.54
N GLU A 216 23.67 2.69 -35.85
CA GLU A 216 22.22 2.86 -36.00
C GLU A 216 21.69 4.05 -35.19
N ARG A 217 20.97 4.96 -35.86
CA ARG A 217 20.36 6.13 -35.22
C ARG A 217 19.08 5.74 -34.48
N VAL A 218 18.97 6.13 -33.21
CA VAL A 218 17.75 6.06 -32.40
C VAL A 218 16.62 6.81 -33.10
N LYS A 219 15.54 6.11 -33.43
CA LYS A 219 14.37 6.63 -34.16
C LYS A 219 13.25 7.13 -33.27
N GLY A 220 13.27 6.79 -31.99
CA GLY A 220 12.29 7.23 -31.01
C GLY A 220 12.80 7.06 -29.59
N VAL A 221 12.41 7.99 -28.72
CA VAL A 221 12.69 7.96 -27.29
C VAL A 221 11.36 7.85 -26.54
N PHE A 222 11.28 6.92 -25.61
CA PHE A 222 10.08 6.62 -24.85
C PHE A 222 10.37 6.69 -23.35
N VAL A 223 9.89 7.74 -22.68
CA VAL A 223 9.88 7.79 -21.22
C VAL A 223 8.67 6.98 -20.75
N VAL A 224 8.96 5.80 -20.21
CA VAL A 224 8.00 4.77 -19.81
C VAL A 224 7.52 5.00 -18.38
N SER A 225 8.41 5.46 -17.51
CA SER A 225 8.20 5.68 -16.07
C SER A 225 9.19 6.73 -15.55
N ASP A 226 9.06 7.14 -14.29
CA ASP A 226 9.94 8.17 -13.72
C ASP A 226 11.43 7.75 -13.79
N PRO A 227 12.31 8.57 -14.38
CA PRO A 227 13.74 8.27 -14.46
C PRO A 227 14.42 8.27 -13.08
N VAL A 228 15.43 7.42 -12.91
CA VAL A 228 16.10 7.18 -11.61
C VAL A 228 17.35 8.05 -11.47
N ASP A 229 18.11 8.23 -12.54
CA ASP A 229 19.41 8.90 -12.52
C ASP A 229 19.34 10.12 -13.44
N TRP A 230 18.67 11.17 -12.94
CA TRP A 230 18.40 12.36 -13.76
C TRP A 230 19.67 12.98 -14.36
N GLY A 231 20.83 12.90 -13.69
CA GLY A 231 22.08 13.44 -14.22
C GLY A 231 22.49 12.76 -15.54
N ARG A 232 22.53 11.42 -15.54
CA ARG A 232 22.82 10.63 -16.75
C ARG A 232 21.68 10.68 -17.74
N ASP A 233 20.45 10.50 -17.27
CA ASP A 233 19.28 10.40 -18.11
C ASP A 233 19.04 11.72 -18.88
N LEU A 234 19.25 12.89 -18.25
CA LEU A 234 19.19 14.18 -18.94
C LEU A 234 20.34 14.38 -19.94
N GLN A 235 21.58 14.03 -19.57
CA GLN A 235 22.75 14.15 -20.46
C GLN A 235 22.58 13.30 -21.73
N VAL A 236 22.34 12.00 -21.55
CA VAL A 236 22.20 11.03 -22.65
C VAL A 236 20.99 11.36 -23.53
N LEU A 237 19.89 11.84 -22.94
CA LEU A 237 18.75 12.32 -23.74
C LEU A 237 19.08 13.59 -24.52
N CYS A 238 19.78 14.57 -23.94
CA CYS A 238 20.22 15.75 -24.69
C CYS A 238 21.11 15.36 -25.86
N ASP A 239 22.02 14.40 -25.69
CA ASP A 239 22.89 13.91 -26.76
C ASP A 239 22.09 13.20 -27.86
N ILE A 240 21.21 12.25 -27.52
CA ILE A 240 20.33 11.57 -28.50
C ILE A 240 19.47 12.58 -29.26
N LEU A 241 18.85 13.52 -28.55
CA LEU A 241 17.85 14.45 -29.12
C LEU A 241 18.49 15.55 -29.96
N SER A 242 19.70 16.01 -29.61
CA SER A 242 20.39 17.09 -30.35
C SER A 242 21.16 16.59 -31.57
N THR A 243 21.59 15.32 -31.57
CA THR A 243 22.43 14.73 -32.65
C THR A 243 21.64 13.99 -33.73
N GLY A 244 20.30 13.95 -33.64
CA GLY A 244 19.47 13.13 -34.51
C GLY A 244 19.62 11.62 -34.27
N GLY A 245 19.75 11.22 -33.00
CA GLY A 245 19.71 9.83 -32.57
C GLY A 245 21.05 9.10 -32.51
N LEU A 246 22.20 9.79 -32.57
CA LEU A 246 23.52 9.15 -32.43
C LEU A 246 24.52 10.09 -31.71
N PRO A 247 24.72 9.91 -30.39
CA PRO A 247 25.66 10.69 -29.58
C PRO A 247 27.05 10.78 -30.20
N GLY A 248 27.70 11.94 -30.02
CA GLY A 248 29.01 12.23 -30.60
C GLY A 248 29.00 12.53 -32.11
N SER A 249 27.88 12.36 -32.83
CA SER A 249 27.70 12.97 -34.16
C SER A 249 27.30 14.45 -34.05
N GLY A 250 27.35 15.20 -35.15
CA GLY A 250 26.96 16.62 -35.17
C GLY A 250 25.46 16.84 -34.91
N LYS A 251 25.02 18.11 -34.84
CA LYS A 251 23.59 18.47 -34.73
C LYS A 251 22.76 17.77 -35.82
N GLY A 252 21.58 17.28 -35.47
CA GLY A 252 20.67 16.57 -36.38
C GLY A 252 19.20 16.70 -35.99
N ASP A 253 18.30 16.21 -36.83
CA ASP A 253 16.85 16.31 -36.61
C ASP A 253 16.39 15.51 -35.39
N GLN A 254 15.77 16.19 -34.42
CA GLN A 254 15.34 15.61 -33.16
C GLN A 254 14.44 14.38 -33.36
N PRO A 255 14.80 13.18 -32.83
CA PRO A 255 13.92 12.03 -32.82
C PRO A 255 12.63 12.32 -32.02
N PRO A 256 11.49 11.71 -32.40
CA PRO A 256 10.27 11.74 -31.61
C PRO A 256 10.50 11.32 -30.15
N LEU A 257 10.05 12.18 -29.23
CA LEU A 257 10.11 11.97 -27.78
C LEU A 257 8.69 11.80 -27.22
N TYR A 258 8.45 10.69 -26.53
CA TYR A 258 7.18 10.36 -25.91
C TYR A 258 7.31 10.27 -24.39
N PHE A 259 6.34 10.83 -23.67
CA PHE A 259 6.20 10.71 -22.21
C PHE A 259 4.92 9.95 -21.87
N ALA A 260 5.01 8.97 -20.96
CA ALA A 260 3.87 8.18 -20.53
C ALA A 260 2.86 8.99 -19.68
N ALA A 261 3.32 10.05 -19.02
CA ALA A 261 2.52 10.99 -18.23
C ALA A 261 3.19 12.37 -18.18
N ASP A 262 2.47 13.39 -17.69
CA ASP A 262 3.00 14.74 -17.44
C ASP A 262 2.63 15.26 -16.04
N ASP A 263 2.59 14.34 -15.07
CA ASP A 263 2.28 14.69 -13.68
C ASP A 263 3.49 15.36 -13.04
N LEU A 264 3.32 16.62 -12.63
CA LEU A 264 4.33 17.35 -11.87
C LEU A 264 4.57 16.71 -10.50
N GLU A 265 3.50 16.28 -9.84
CA GLU A 265 3.46 15.84 -8.45
C GLU A 265 2.54 14.62 -8.29
N TYR A 266 2.93 13.69 -7.41
CA TYR A 266 2.14 12.52 -7.05
C TYR A 266 2.27 12.17 -5.54
N GLN A 267 1.31 11.43 -5.00
CA GLN A 267 1.33 11.02 -3.60
C GLN A 267 2.13 9.72 -3.38
N GLY A 268 3.38 9.86 -2.92
CA GLY A 268 4.22 8.73 -2.51
C GLY A 268 3.93 8.20 -1.09
N ALA A 269 4.82 7.36 -0.57
CA ALA A 269 4.81 6.93 0.83
C ALA A 269 5.12 8.07 1.82
N PHE A 270 5.84 9.10 1.38
CA PHE A 270 6.22 10.24 2.20
C PHE A 270 5.02 11.18 2.46
N PRO A 271 4.93 11.87 3.63
CA PRO A 271 3.75 12.68 3.98
C PRO A 271 3.41 13.83 3.02
N SER A 272 4.39 14.36 2.29
CA SER A 272 4.21 15.38 1.25
C SER A 272 4.44 14.82 -0.17
N GLU A 273 3.74 15.40 -1.14
CA GLU A 273 3.82 15.07 -2.57
C GLU A 273 5.25 15.02 -3.09
N ARG A 274 5.52 14.12 -4.03
CA ARG A 274 6.82 13.91 -4.66
C ARG A 274 6.76 14.33 -6.13
N LEU A 275 7.87 14.84 -6.65
CA LEU A 275 7.98 15.22 -8.06
C LEU A 275 7.92 13.96 -8.96
N GLY A 276 7.09 14.01 -10.00
CA GLY A 276 6.92 12.94 -10.98
C GLY A 276 7.55 13.25 -12.34
N MET A 277 7.19 12.43 -13.34
CA MET A 277 7.66 12.52 -14.72
C MET A 277 7.53 13.93 -15.36
N GLY A 278 6.50 14.70 -15.01
CA GLY A 278 6.34 16.08 -15.51
C GLY A 278 7.45 17.02 -15.03
N ALA A 279 7.98 16.82 -13.82
CA ALA A 279 9.12 17.59 -13.33
C ALA A 279 10.42 17.23 -14.08
N PHE A 280 10.63 15.94 -14.38
CA PHE A 280 11.75 15.50 -15.23
C PHE A 280 11.64 16.08 -16.64
N ARG A 281 10.43 16.09 -17.23
CA ARG A 281 10.19 16.72 -18.53
C ARG A 281 10.55 18.21 -18.52
N ILE A 282 10.12 18.97 -17.51
CA ILE A 282 10.44 20.39 -17.37
C ILE A 282 11.97 20.60 -17.27
N ALA A 283 12.68 19.74 -16.54
CA ALA A 283 14.15 19.78 -16.47
C ALA A 283 14.80 19.52 -17.84
N LEU A 284 14.37 18.47 -18.56
CA LEU A 284 14.87 18.14 -19.90
C LEU A 284 14.59 19.27 -20.90
N GLU A 285 13.37 19.79 -20.93
CA GLU A 285 12.96 20.91 -21.77
C GLU A 285 13.80 22.17 -21.49
N SER A 286 13.99 22.51 -20.21
CA SER A 286 14.76 23.69 -19.80
C SER A 286 16.23 23.61 -20.19
N ILE A 287 16.84 22.42 -20.14
CA ILE A 287 18.23 22.19 -20.54
C ILE A 287 18.34 22.15 -22.07
N TYR A 288 17.51 21.35 -22.73
CA TYR A 288 17.53 21.19 -24.19
C TYR A 288 17.34 22.52 -24.93
N ASN A 289 16.41 23.37 -24.46
CA ASN A 289 16.11 24.67 -25.05
C ASN A 289 17.23 25.72 -24.82
N GLN A 290 18.18 25.47 -23.90
CA GLN A 290 19.39 26.31 -23.74
C GLN A 290 20.54 25.84 -24.63
N LEU A 291 20.56 24.56 -25.04
CA LEU A 291 21.61 23.97 -25.88
C LEU A 291 21.28 24.04 -27.38
N ASN A 292 20.00 24.16 -27.73
CA ASN A 292 19.51 24.08 -29.11
C ASN A 292 18.67 25.28 -29.52
N ASP A 293 18.79 25.65 -30.79
CA ASP A 293 18.12 26.80 -31.42
C ASP A 293 16.61 26.58 -31.63
N HIS A 294 16.14 25.35 -31.40
CA HIS A 294 14.76 24.91 -31.60
C HIS A 294 14.21 24.32 -30.29
N PRO A 295 12.97 24.62 -29.90
CA PRO A 295 12.39 24.09 -28.68
C PRO A 295 12.17 22.57 -28.77
N LEU A 296 12.30 21.89 -27.62
CA LEU A 296 12.06 20.46 -27.45
C LEU A 296 10.65 20.08 -27.94
N LYS A 297 10.58 19.14 -28.87
CA LYS A 297 9.30 18.60 -29.37
C LYS A 297 9.02 17.26 -28.70
N TYR A 298 7.92 17.17 -27.96
CA TYR A 298 7.51 15.94 -27.27
C TYR A 298 6.00 15.72 -27.37
N THR A 299 5.57 14.49 -27.09
CA THR A 299 4.17 14.11 -26.97
C THR A 299 3.95 13.42 -25.61
N SER A 300 3.06 13.98 -24.78
CA SER A 300 2.69 13.38 -23.49
C SER A 300 1.38 12.60 -23.57
N TYR A 301 1.38 11.41 -22.99
CA TYR A 301 0.21 10.57 -22.74
C TYR A 301 -0.25 10.74 -21.28
N GLY A 302 -0.99 9.77 -20.74
CA GLY A 302 -1.52 9.81 -19.38
C GLY A 302 -2.73 10.75 -19.20
N LYS A 303 -3.41 10.62 -18.07
CA LYS A 303 -4.39 11.57 -17.56
C LYS A 303 -3.70 12.94 -17.39
N PRO A 304 -4.38 14.09 -17.58
CA PRO A 304 -5.81 14.28 -17.84
C PRO A 304 -6.22 14.22 -19.33
N ASN A 305 -5.45 13.58 -20.23
CA ASN A 305 -5.77 13.59 -21.66
C ASN A 305 -7.06 12.79 -21.98
N PRO A 306 -8.08 13.37 -22.65
CA PRO A 306 -9.36 12.68 -22.92
C PRO A 306 -9.24 11.36 -23.71
N SER A 307 -8.23 11.25 -24.57
CA SER A 307 -7.94 10.02 -25.33
C SER A 307 -7.67 8.80 -24.43
N VAL A 308 -7.06 9.02 -23.25
CA VAL A 308 -6.79 7.97 -22.26
C VAL A 308 -8.10 7.44 -21.68
N PHE A 309 -9.02 8.32 -21.31
CA PHE A 309 -10.36 7.96 -20.84
C PHE A 309 -11.19 7.27 -21.95
N LYS A 310 -11.06 7.71 -23.21
CA LYS A 310 -11.70 7.01 -24.34
C LYS A 310 -11.18 5.57 -24.51
N ASN A 311 -9.87 5.36 -24.36
CA ASN A 311 -9.27 4.02 -24.42
C ASN A 311 -9.71 3.16 -23.22
N ALA A 312 -9.64 3.70 -22.00
CA ALA A 312 -10.14 3.07 -20.78
C ALA A 312 -11.60 2.59 -20.89
N ALA A 313 -12.50 3.41 -21.45
CA ALA A 313 -13.88 3.02 -21.70
C ALA A 313 -14.00 1.87 -22.72
N SER A 314 -13.17 1.85 -23.77
CA SER A 314 -13.11 0.73 -24.73
C SER A 314 -12.59 -0.56 -24.10
N ILE A 315 -11.60 -0.49 -23.20
CA ILE A 315 -11.09 -1.64 -22.44
C ILE A 315 -12.18 -2.17 -21.50
N LEU A 316 -12.87 -1.31 -20.75
CA LEU A 316 -14.01 -1.69 -19.92
C LEU A 316 -15.14 -2.38 -20.72
N ALA A 317 -15.46 -1.88 -21.92
CA ALA A 317 -16.45 -2.51 -22.79
C ALA A 317 -16.01 -3.92 -23.25
N LYS A 318 -14.73 -4.10 -23.62
CA LYS A 318 -14.15 -5.42 -23.96
C LYS A 318 -14.16 -6.38 -22.78
N LEU A 319 -13.87 -5.90 -21.56
CA LEU A 319 -13.97 -6.69 -20.33
C LEU A 319 -15.41 -7.17 -20.09
N VAL A 320 -16.43 -6.33 -20.32
CA VAL A 320 -17.85 -6.75 -20.24
C VAL A 320 -18.18 -7.83 -21.26
N MET A 321 -17.74 -7.69 -22.51
CA MET A 321 -17.97 -8.72 -23.54
C MET A 321 -17.39 -10.09 -23.12
N ASN A 322 -16.18 -10.11 -22.57
CA ASN A 322 -15.54 -11.33 -22.08
C ASN A 322 -16.23 -11.94 -20.85
N MET A 323 -16.82 -11.12 -19.98
CA MET A 323 -17.56 -11.60 -18.80
C MET A 323 -18.97 -12.11 -19.12
N TYR A 324 -19.60 -11.64 -20.21
CA TYR A 324 -20.99 -11.94 -20.56
C TYR A 324 -21.18 -12.45 -22.01
N PRO A 325 -20.48 -13.53 -22.44
CA PRO A 325 -20.43 -13.95 -23.85
C PRO A 325 -21.79 -14.36 -24.45
N ASN A 326 -22.75 -14.80 -23.63
CA ASN A 326 -24.08 -15.24 -24.08
C ASN A 326 -25.14 -14.14 -24.15
N SER A 327 -24.77 -12.89 -23.84
CA SER A 327 -25.71 -11.76 -23.92
C SER A 327 -25.90 -11.35 -25.39
N GLN A 328 -27.09 -11.62 -25.94
CA GLN A 328 -27.44 -11.41 -27.35
C GLN A 328 -27.12 -9.98 -27.79
N LEU A 329 -26.03 -9.81 -28.53
CA LEU A 329 -25.71 -8.57 -29.23
C LEU A 329 -25.08 -8.88 -30.58
N SER A 330 -25.81 -8.47 -31.61
CA SER A 330 -25.39 -8.49 -33.00
C SER A 330 -24.20 -7.57 -33.24
N LYS A 331 -23.04 -8.15 -33.58
CA LYS A 331 -22.00 -7.67 -34.52
C LYS A 331 -21.47 -6.22 -34.48
N GLU A 332 -21.93 -5.32 -33.63
CA GLU A 332 -21.46 -3.95 -33.54
C GLU A 332 -20.86 -3.65 -32.17
N VAL A 333 -19.61 -3.22 -32.17
CA VAL A 333 -18.84 -2.81 -30.97
C VAL A 333 -19.43 -1.53 -30.33
N ASN A 334 -20.30 -0.82 -31.05
CA ASN A 334 -20.92 0.44 -30.64
C ASN A 334 -21.94 0.30 -29.49
N ASP A 335 -22.51 -0.89 -29.28
CA ASP A 335 -23.70 -1.10 -28.43
C ASP A 335 -23.37 -1.61 -27.00
N CYS A 336 -22.11 -1.48 -26.59
CA CYS A 336 -21.64 -1.65 -25.21
C CYS A 336 -21.41 -0.30 -24.52
N GLN A 337 -22.42 0.56 -24.53
CA GLN A 337 -22.36 1.90 -23.93
C GLN A 337 -22.78 1.86 -22.45
N PHE A 338 -21.82 2.16 -21.56
CA PHE A 338 -22.13 2.40 -20.14
C PHE A 338 -22.99 3.66 -19.97
N SER A 339 -23.97 3.63 -19.07
CA SER A 339 -24.71 4.83 -18.66
C SER A 339 -23.83 5.76 -17.82
N THR A 340 -22.97 5.18 -16.99
CA THR A 340 -22.01 5.90 -16.13
C THR A 340 -20.71 5.10 -16.02
N ILE A 341 -19.56 5.77 -16.08
CA ILE A 341 -18.27 5.20 -15.66
C ILE A 341 -17.73 6.07 -14.53
N TYR A 342 -17.53 5.48 -13.35
CA TYR A 342 -17.04 6.18 -12.18
C TYR A 342 -15.51 6.20 -12.19
N MET A 343 -14.89 7.36 -12.40
CA MET A 343 -13.45 7.57 -12.14
C MET A 343 -13.27 7.91 -10.67
N ILE A 344 -12.59 7.04 -9.93
CA ILE A 344 -12.20 7.28 -8.53
C ILE A 344 -10.71 7.66 -8.53
N GLY A 345 -10.42 8.88 -8.12
CA GLY A 345 -9.09 9.50 -8.14
C GLY A 345 -8.83 10.32 -6.88
N ASP A 346 -7.56 10.66 -6.63
CA ASP A 346 -7.13 11.52 -5.53
C ASP A 346 -6.60 12.89 -6.01
N ASN A 347 -6.33 13.04 -7.32
CA ASN A 347 -5.71 14.23 -7.88
C ASN A 347 -6.71 15.05 -8.72
N PRO A 348 -7.15 16.24 -8.26
CA PRO A 348 -8.15 17.05 -8.97
C PRO A 348 -7.71 17.48 -10.37
N LYS A 349 -6.44 17.87 -10.51
CA LYS A 349 -5.85 18.36 -11.77
C LYS A 349 -5.68 17.26 -12.82
N VAL A 350 -5.63 16.00 -12.41
CA VAL A 350 -5.32 14.83 -13.25
C VAL A 350 -6.54 13.93 -13.44
N ASP A 351 -7.10 13.36 -12.38
CA ASP A 351 -8.20 12.39 -12.46
C ASP A 351 -9.54 13.07 -12.74
N ILE A 352 -9.88 14.06 -11.91
CA ILE A 352 -11.19 14.72 -11.94
C ILE A 352 -11.30 15.60 -13.19
N ASN A 353 -10.29 16.43 -13.44
CA ASN A 353 -10.12 17.19 -14.68
C ASN A 353 -10.14 16.29 -15.94
N GLY A 354 -9.50 15.12 -15.88
CA GLY A 354 -9.47 14.16 -16.98
C GLY A 354 -10.86 13.57 -17.28
N ALA A 355 -11.56 13.09 -16.26
CA ALA A 355 -12.92 12.57 -16.36
C ALA A 355 -13.91 13.67 -16.84
N SER A 356 -13.80 14.88 -16.29
CA SER A 356 -14.60 16.04 -16.67
C SER A 356 -14.40 16.42 -18.15
N LYS A 357 -13.15 16.50 -18.62
CA LYS A 357 -12.82 16.74 -20.04
C LYS A 357 -13.25 15.62 -20.98
N ALA A 358 -13.25 14.37 -20.50
CA ALA A 358 -13.76 13.22 -21.28
C ALA A 358 -15.28 13.27 -21.44
N GLY A 359 -15.99 13.91 -20.50
CA GLY A 359 -17.45 14.05 -20.52
C GLY A 359 -18.18 12.72 -20.38
N ARG A 360 -19.49 12.70 -20.69
CA ARG A 360 -20.30 11.48 -20.56
C ARG A 360 -19.71 10.31 -21.38
N PRO A 361 -19.67 9.08 -20.83
CA PRO A 361 -20.36 8.62 -19.62
C PRO A 361 -19.59 8.82 -18.31
N TRP A 362 -18.47 9.53 -18.29
CA TRP A 362 -17.66 9.67 -17.09
C TRP A 362 -18.35 10.50 -15.99
N SER A 363 -18.20 10.03 -14.75
CA SER A 363 -18.52 10.74 -13.52
C SER A 363 -17.36 10.56 -12.54
N SER A 364 -17.06 11.59 -11.76
CA SER A 364 -15.82 11.72 -10.98
C SER A 364 -16.08 11.65 -9.48
N ILE A 365 -15.31 10.82 -8.78
CA ILE A 365 -15.31 10.71 -7.33
C ILE A 365 -13.90 10.99 -6.82
N LEU A 366 -13.76 12.01 -5.99
CA LEU A 366 -12.50 12.44 -5.40
C LEU A 366 -12.34 11.85 -4.01
N THR A 367 -11.24 11.14 -3.74
CA THR A 367 -10.91 10.63 -2.40
C THR A 367 -9.97 11.57 -1.65
N ARG A 368 -10.02 11.56 -0.31
CA ARG A 368 -9.11 12.34 0.56
C ARG A 368 -7.86 11.57 1.00
N THR A 369 -7.59 10.43 0.35
CA THR A 369 -6.50 9.51 0.70
C THR A 369 -5.15 9.85 0.07
N GLY A 370 -5.06 10.89 -0.77
CA GLY A 370 -3.91 11.13 -1.62
C GLY A 370 -3.41 12.58 -1.64
N VAL A 371 -3.22 13.12 -2.84
CA VAL A 371 -2.92 14.53 -3.16
C VAL A 371 -4.02 15.42 -2.58
N PHE A 372 -5.28 15.18 -2.94
CA PHE A 372 -6.38 15.92 -2.34
C PHE A 372 -6.59 15.54 -0.87
N ARG A 373 -6.67 16.55 -0.01
CA ARG A 373 -6.96 16.44 1.43
C ARG A 373 -7.92 17.53 1.93
N GLY A 374 -8.59 18.23 1.01
CA GLY A 374 -9.53 19.30 1.34
C GLY A 374 -10.78 18.77 2.04
N LYS A 375 -11.40 19.60 2.89
CA LYS A 375 -12.67 19.25 3.55
C LYS A 375 -13.83 19.27 2.56
N ASP A 376 -13.94 20.36 1.81
CA ASP A 376 -14.97 20.56 0.79
C ASP A 376 -14.56 19.93 -0.54
N ASN A 377 -15.05 20.45 -1.67
CA ASN A 377 -14.63 20.05 -3.01
C ASN A 377 -13.44 20.90 -3.49
N ASP A 378 -12.70 20.44 -4.50
CA ASP A 378 -11.64 21.25 -5.09
C ASP A 378 -12.23 22.51 -5.77
N PRO A 379 -11.70 23.71 -5.52
CA PRO A 379 -12.29 24.96 -6.01
C PRO A 379 -12.04 25.20 -7.51
N VAL A 380 -11.10 24.48 -8.13
CA VAL A 380 -10.72 24.65 -9.55
C VAL A 380 -11.21 23.48 -10.40
N PHE A 381 -11.13 22.26 -9.88
CA PHE A 381 -11.53 21.02 -10.54
C PHE A 381 -12.52 20.22 -9.66
N PRO A 382 -13.74 20.74 -9.42
CA PRO A 382 -14.71 20.09 -8.55
C PRO A 382 -15.17 18.74 -9.11
N ALA A 383 -15.19 17.71 -8.26
CA ALA A 383 -15.71 16.38 -8.58
C ALA A 383 -17.23 16.29 -8.40
N ASP A 384 -17.87 15.27 -8.98
CA ASP A 384 -19.31 15.02 -8.77
C ASP A 384 -19.61 14.56 -7.34
N LEU A 385 -18.64 13.90 -6.69
CA LEU A 385 -18.68 13.50 -5.28
C LEU A 385 -17.28 13.58 -4.66
N VAL A 386 -17.20 13.92 -3.37
CA VAL A 386 -15.97 13.85 -2.58
C VAL A 386 -16.19 12.93 -1.38
N VAL A 387 -15.32 11.96 -1.18
CA VAL A 387 -15.39 10.96 -0.11
C VAL A 387 -14.07 10.84 0.63
N ASP A 388 -14.08 10.26 1.83
CA ASP A 388 -12.84 10.08 2.60
C ASP A 388 -11.99 8.97 2.00
N THR A 389 -12.59 7.82 1.64
CA THR A 389 -11.85 6.63 1.15
C THR A 389 -12.45 5.97 -0.09
N VAL A 390 -11.69 5.07 -0.72
CA VAL A 390 -12.18 4.23 -1.83
C VAL A 390 -13.25 3.22 -1.38
N GLU A 391 -13.25 2.80 -0.11
CA GLU A 391 -14.37 1.99 0.44
C GLU A 391 -15.67 2.78 0.50
N ASP A 392 -15.62 4.09 0.80
CA ASP A 392 -16.78 4.97 0.79
C ASP A 392 -17.27 5.20 -0.64
N ALA A 393 -16.36 5.42 -1.60
CA ALA A 393 -16.69 5.55 -3.03
C ALA A 393 -17.46 4.32 -3.55
N ILE A 394 -16.95 3.12 -3.29
CA ILE A 394 -17.60 1.86 -3.69
C ILE A 394 -18.94 1.67 -2.96
N SER A 395 -19.03 2.05 -1.68
CA SER A 395 -20.28 1.99 -0.93
C SER A 395 -21.35 2.88 -1.55
N TYR A 396 -21.02 4.13 -1.89
CA TYR A 396 -21.90 5.06 -2.57
C TYR A 396 -22.34 4.56 -3.95
N ILE A 397 -21.42 4.06 -4.78
CA ILE A 397 -21.75 3.54 -6.12
C ILE A 397 -22.75 2.38 -6.01
N LEU A 398 -22.47 1.40 -5.14
CA LEU A 398 -23.36 0.27 -4.92
C LEU A 398 -24.73 0.71 -4.41
N GLU A 399 -24.77 1.64 -3.46
CA GLU A 399 -26.02 2.17 -2.90
C GLU A 399 -26.85 2.89 -3.97
N LYS A 400 -26.23 3.77 -4.77
CA LYS A 400 -26.88 4.54 -5.84
C LYS A 400 -27.44 3.64 -6.95
N GLU A 401 -26.62 2.75 -7.50
CA GLU A 401 -26.98 1.93 -8.67
C GLU A 401 -28.00 0.82 -8.32
N TYR A 402 -27.96 0.27 -7.10
CA TYR A 402 -28.89 -0.78 -6.69
C TYR A 402 -30.18 -0.26 -6.04
N LYS A 403 -30.18 0.90 -5.34
CA LYS A 403 -31.44 1.54 -4.89
C LYS A 403 -32.32 1.94 -6.07
N HIS A 404 -31.73 2.43 -7.15
CA HIS A 404 -32.47 2.84 -8.36
C HIS A 404 -33.18 1.67 -9.07
N LYS A 405 -32.76 0.42 -8.82
CA LYS A 405 -33.47 -0.78 -9.31
C LYS A 405 -34.68 -1.15 -8.44
N LEU A 406 -34.59 -0.93 -7.13
CA LEU A 406 -35.68 -1.18 -6.17
C LEU A 406 -36.83 -0.17 -6.28
N SER A 407 -36.57 1.07 -6.72
CA SER A 407 -37.63 2.07 -6.95
C SER A 407 -38.42 1.88 -8.24
N HIS A 408 -37.89 1.11 -9.21
CA HIS A 408 -38.54 0.85 -10.50
C HIS A 408 -39.15 -0.56 -10.64
N SER A 409 -38.93 -1.46 -9.69
CA SER A 409 -39.64 -2.74 -9.64
C SER A 409 -41.05 -2.57 -9.05
N THR A 410 -42.08 -2.60 -9.90
CA THR A 410 -43.48 -2.62 -9.46
C THR A 410 -43.77 -3.91 -8.69
N LEU A 411 -43.75 -3.83 -7.35
CA LEU A 411 -44.11 -4.96 -6.49
C LEU A 411 -45.55 -5.42 -6.78
N PRO A 412 -45.81 -6.73 -6.98
CA PRO A 412 -47.16 -7.23 -7.15
C PRO A 412 -47.98 -6.99 -5.87
N SER A 413 -49.28 -6.74 -6.06
CA SER A 413 -50.21 -6.18 -5.05
C SER A 413 -50.53 -7.06 -3.83
N PHE A 414 -49.81 -8.16 -3.62
CA PHE A 414 -50.02 -9.13 -2.53
C PHE A 414 -49.21 -8.85 -1.25
N LEU A 415 -48.32 -7.85 -1.24
CA LEU A 415 -47.49 -7.50 -0.06
C LEU A 415 -47.98 -6.25 0.72
N ARG A 416 -49.26 -5.87 0.62
CA ARG A 416 -49.87 -4.94 1.59
C ARG A 416 -50.18 -5.66 2.91
N VAL A 417 -49.18 -5.72 3.80
CA VAL A 417 -49.40 -6.07 5.21
C VAL A 417 -49.99 -4.86 5.93
N SER A 418 -51.17 -5.01 6.52
CA SER A 418 -51.83 -3.98 7.31
C SER A 418 -51.04 -3.66 8.59
N PRO A 419 -51.02 -2.39 9.07
CA PRO A 419 -50.32 -2.05 10.31
C PRO A 419 -50.99 -2.70 11.54
N PRO A 420 -50.22 -3.10 12.56
CA PRO A 420 -50.78 -3.64 13.80
C PRO A 420 -51.53 -2.57 14.59
N ARG A 421 -52.60 -2.97 15.30
CA ARG A 421 -53.41 -2.06 16.13
C ARG A 421 -52.63 -1.62 17.37
N PRO A 422 -52.82 -0.38 17.87
CA PRO A 422 -52.22 0.07 19.11
C PRO A 422 -52.86 -0.62 20.32
N ILE A 423 -52.02 -1.05 21.27
CA ILE A 423 -52.46 -1.59 22.57
C ILE A 423 -52.57 -0.42 23.57
N GLN A 424 -53.69 -0.32 24.27
CA GLN A 424 -53.93 0.70 25.30
C GLN A 424 -53.27 0.36 26.65
N PRO A 425 -52.95 1.37 27.49
CA PRO A 425 -52.28 1.15 28.78
C PRO A 425 -53.26 0.78 29.90
N ALA A 426 -52.87 -0.19 30.74
CA ALA A 426 -53.54 -0.49 32.01
C ALA A 426 -52.84 0.22 33.20
N ARG A 427 -53.62 0.63 34.20
CA ARG A 427 -53.20 1.54 35.29
C ARG A 427 -52.84 0.83 36.60
N SER A 428 -52.03 1.54 37.40
CA SER A 428 -52.05 1.69 38.88
C SER A 428 -51.70 0.51 39.81
N ALA A 429 -50.84 0.84 40.80
CA ALA A 429 -50.45 0.04 41.97
C ALA A 429 -51.50 0.13 43.12
N PRO A 430 -51.26 -0.51 44.29
CA PRO A 430 -50.46 0.10 45.38
C PRO A 430 -49.37 -0.86 45.96
N ALA A 431 -48.15 -0.44 46.30
CA ALA A 431 -47.70 0.48 47.36
C ALA A 431 -47.64 -0.14 48.78
N CYS A 432 -46.42 -0.47 49.25
CA CYS A 432 -46.00 -0.41 50.66
C CYS A 432 -44.47 -0.44 50.76
N SER A 433 -43.91 0.15 51.82
CA SER A 433 -42.46 0.37 52.06
C SER A 433 -42.13 0.17 53.56
N PRO A 434 -40.91 0.44 54.04
CA PRO A 434 -39.58 -0.11 53.70
C PRO A 434 -38.95 -0.82 54.92
N PHE A 435 -37.78 -1.47 54.82
CA PHE A 435 -36.72 -1.42 55.88
C PHE A 435 -35.37 -2.07 55.45
N ALA A 436 -34.34 -1.87 56.28
CA ALA A 436 -32.90 -1.95 56.02
C ALA A 436 -32.22 -3.35 55.97
N MET A 437 -31.02 -3.33 55.35
CA MET A 437 -29.72 -3.99 55.68
C MET A 437 -29.58 -5.47 56.15
N GLU A 438 -28.34 -5.94 55.90
CA GLU A 438 -27.56 -7.01 56.58
C GLU A 438 -27.60 -8.48 56.10
N THR A 439 -26.53 -8.81 55.34
CA THR A 439 -25.55 -9.91 55.55
C THR A 439 -25.96 -11.38 55.74
N CYS A 440 -25.32 -12.22 54.90
CA CYS A 440 -24.58 -13.45 55.25
C CYS A 440 -25.25 -14.86 55.26
N PHE A 441 -24.37 -15.81 54.91
CA PHE A 441 -24.39 -17.28 55.07
C PHE A 441 -25.21 -18.22 54.13
N LEU A 442 -24.46 -19.27 53.71
CA LEU A 442 -24.80 -20.57 53.10
C LEU A 442 -25.60 -21.48 54.10
N PRO A 443 -25.98 -22.78 53.84
CA PRO A 443 -25.58 -23.71 52.75
C PRO A 443 -26.69 -24.69 52.21
N SER A 444 -26.26 -25.65 51.35
CA SER A 444 -26.71 -27.08 51.30
C SER A 444 -28.12 -27.45 50.74
N THR A 445 -28.43 -28.64 50.18
CA THR A 445 -27.73 -29.85 49.62
C THR A 445 -28.78 -30.77 48.92
N LEU A 446 -28.34 -31.89 48.27
CA LEU A 446 -28.96 -33.26 48.17
C LEU A 446 -29.13 -33.80 46.72
N PRO A 447 -29.16 -35.15 46.47
CA PRO A 447 -28.42 -36.23 47.16
C PRO A 447 -27.89 -37.44 46.30
N THR A 448 -26.89 -38.16 46.86
CA THR A 448 -26.51 -39.63 46.90
C THR A 448 -27.12 -40.70 45.92
N ALA A 449 -26.55 -41.91 45.68
CA ALA A 449 -25.84 -42.94 46.51
C ALA A 449 -25.11 -44.02 45.62
N LYS A 450 -23.89 -44.57 45.91
CA LYS A 450 -23.43 -45.68 46.83
C LYS A 450 -23.72 -47.15 46.35
N PRO A 451 -23.08 -48.26 46.85
CA PRO A 451 -21.79 -48.45 47.61
C PRO A 451 -20.95 -49.79 47.44
N LEU A 452 -19.68 -49.81 47.94
CA LEU A 452 -18.94 -50.90 48.69
C LEU A 452 -18.55 -52.27 48.05
N PRO A 453 -17.66 -53.13 48.67
CA PRO A 453 -16.63 -52.95 49.73
C PRO A 453 -15.22 -53.56 49.39
N ALA A 454 -14.31 -53.65 50.37
CA ALA A 454 -12.93 -54.20 50.27
C ALA A 454 -12.63 -55.34 51.28
N PHE A 455 -11.54 -56.10 51.10
CA PHE A 455 -10.97 -57.01 52.12
C PHE A 455 -9.43 -57.18 51.98
N GLN A 456 -8.76 -57.55 53.09
CA GLN A 456 -7.32 -57.86 53.20
C GLN A 456 -7.08 -59.38 52.93
N THR A 457 -5.89 -59.99 52.83
CA THR A 457 -4.65 -59.92 53.65
C THR A 457 -3.50 -60.78 53.03
N LEU A 458 -2.24 -60.48 53.41
CA LEU A 458 -1.07 -61.39 53.60
C LEU A 458 -0.52 -62.30 52.47
N SER A 459 0.78 -62.16 52.15
CA SER A 459 1.82 -63.19 52.43
C SER A 459 3.26 -62.66 52.19
N THR A 460 4.25 -63.28 52.84
CA THR A 460 5.66 -62.86 52.94
C THR A 460 6.63 -63.58 52.00
N ALA A 461 7.61 -62.86 51.43
CA ALA A 461 8.91 -63.39 51.01
C ALA A 461 9.98 -62.27 51.02
N ALA A 462 11.26 -62.62 51.20
CA ALA A 462 12.27 -61.69 51.72
C ALA A 462 13.35 -61.22 50.72
N SER A 463 13.91 -60.04 51.02
CA SER A 463 15.31 -59.63 50.82
C SER A 463 15.98 -59.77 49.43
N LEU A 464 16.13 -58.63 48.76
CA LEU A 464 17.42 -58.26 48.14
C LEU A 464 17.73 -56.79 48.47
N ARG A 465 18.91 -56.53 49.06
CA ARG A 465 19.38 -55.17 49.38
C ARG A 465 19.86 -54.46 48.11
N ALA A 466 19.30 -53.28 47.83
CA ALA A 466 19.91 -52.28 46.95
C ALA A 466 20.12 -50.99 47.75
N GLY A 467 21.30 -50.38 47.62
CA GLY A 467 21.68 -49.19 48.41
C GLY A 467 20.85 -47.93 48.10
N PRO A 468 20.90 -46.91 48.97
CA PRO A 468 20.09 -45.70 48.80
C PRO A 468 20.54 -44.90 47.57
N ARG A 469 19.68 -44.83 46.55
CA ARG A 469 19.83 -43.86 45.46
C ARG A 469 19.58 -42.44 46.02
N PRO A 470 20.39 -41.44 45.67
CA PRO A 470 20.19 -40.08 46.15
C PRO A 470 18.87 -39.51 45.62
N ARG A 471 18.12 -38.82 46.49
CA ARG A 471 16.89 -38.13 46.11
C ARG A 471 17.22 -37.01 45.12
N ARG A 472 16.80 -37.14 43.85
CA ARG A 472 16.82 -36.03 42.89
C ARG A 472 15.92 -34.90 43.39
N SER A 473 16.48 -33.71 43.51
CA SER A 473 15.74 -32.49 43.86
C SER A 473 14.76 -32.13 42.74
N THR A 474 13.47 -32.13 43.04
CA THR A 474 12.41 -31.79 42.07
C THR A 474 12.30 -30.27 41.97
N ILE A 475 12.87 -29.68 40.92
CA ILE A 475 12.82 -28.23 40.67
C ILE A 475 11.38 -27.82 40.31
N ARG A 476 10.62 -27.35 41.31
CA ARG A 476 9.21 -26.91 41.15
C ARG A 476 9.02 -25.57 40.42
N ALA A 477 10.10 -24.84 40.10
CA ALA A 477 10.06 -23.49 39.54
C ALA A 477 10.61 -23.38 38.10
N ALA A 478 10.69 -24.49 37.36
CA ALA A 478 11.15 -24.48 35.97
C ALA A 478 10.05 -23.94 35.03
N ILE A 479 10.22 -22.72 34.51
CA ILE A 479 9.35 -22.17 33.46
C ILE A 479 9.37 -23.12 32.25
N SER A 480 8.18 -23.52 31.78
CA SER A 480 8.00 -24.41 30.63
C SER A 480 8.58 -23.81 29.35
N ARG A 481 8.81 -24.66 28.33
CA ARG A 481 9.36 -24.20 27.05
C ARG A 481 8.44 -23.19 26.36
N GLY A 482 7.14 -23.50 26.26
CA GLY A 482 6.12 -22.59 25.71
C GLY A 482 6.14 -21.21 26.36
N ARG A 483 6.06 -21.12 27.70
CA ARG A 483 6.11 -19.81 28.40
C ARG A 483 7.36 -18.97 28.12
N LYS A 484 8.49 -19.60 27.78
CA LYS A 484 9.71 -18.88 27.35
C LYS A 484 9.60 -18.39 25.92
N GLU A 485 8.99 -19.17 25.03
CA GLU A 485 8.69 -18.80 23.64
C GLU A 485 7.64 -17.66 23.62
N ASP A 486 6.58 -17.74 24.43
CA ASP A 486 5.59 -16.68 24.65
C ASP A 486 6.25 -15.37 25.14
N THR A 487 7.12 -15.46 26.15
CA THR A 487 7.85 -14.28 26.67
C THR A 487 8.74 -13.64 25.59
N VAL A 488 9.35 -14.44 24.72
CA VAL A 488 10.17 -13.93 23.61
C VAL A 488 9.28 -13.30 22.53
N ALA A 489 8.09 -13.84 22.26
CA ALA A 489 7.12 -13.24 21.35
C ALA A 489 6.64 -11.86 21.84
N THR A 490 6.22 -11.75 23.11
CA THR A 490 5.84 -10.44 23.70
C THR A 490 6.99 -9.44 23.66
N VAL A 491 8.24 -9.85 23.92
CA VAL A 491 9.37 -8.93 23.80
C VAL A 491 9.58 -8.48 22.36
N ARG A 492 9.40 -9.34 21.34
CA ARG A 492 9.48 -8.93 19.93
C ARG A 492 8.38 -7.96 19.53
N GLU A 493 7.14 -8.20 19.96
CA GLU A 493 6.03 -7.26 19.80
C GLU A 493 6.34 -5.88 20.40
N GLN A 494 7.07 -5.82 21.54
CA GLN A 494 7.52 -4.54 22.11
C GLN A 494 8.77 -3.95 21.42
N LEU A 495 9.46 -4.68 20.54
CA LEU A 495 10.54 -4.14 19.70
C LEU A 495 10.00 -3.54 18.40
N GLU A 496 8.85 -4.00 17.93
CA GLU A 496 8.14 -3.42 16.78
C GLU A 496 7.62 -2.01 17.14
N GLY A 497 8.13 -0.99 16.47
CA GLY A 497 7.82 0.42 16.77
C GLY A 497 8.45 0.95 18.06
N CYS A 498 9.53 0.34 18.56
CA CYS A 498 10.35 0.90 19.64
C CYS A 498 11.41 1.85 19.06
N TYR A 499 11.60 3.02 19.67
CA TYR A 499 12.63 4.00 19.29
C TYR A 499 13.84 3.99 20.24
N LEU A 500 13.60 3.72 21.53
CA LEU A 500 14.64 3.59 22.55
C LEU A 500 14.40 2.34 23.39
N LEU A 501 15.43 1.51 23.51
CA LEU A 501 15.47 0.37 24.43
C LEU A 501 16.51 0.64 25.51
N ALA A 502 16.08 0.81 26.76
CA ALA A 502 16.97 1.08 27.89
C ALA A 502 16.99 -0.07 28.91
N GLY A 503 18.19 -0.42 29.38
CA GLY A 503 18.42 -1.39 30.46
C GLY A 503 18.63 -0.70 31.80
N ILE A 504 17.70 -0.92 32.73
CA ILE A 504 17.68 -0.33 34.08
C ILE A 504 18.08 -1.40 35.11
N ARG A 505 18.99 -1.07 36.04
CA ARG A 505 19.20 -1.90 37.23
C ARG A 505 18.08 -1.63 38.25
N TYR A 506 17.54 -2.67 38.87
CA TYR A 506 16.47 -2.57 39.88
C TYR A 506 16.84 -3.22 41.22
N GLU A 507 18.13 -3.18 41.58
CA GLU A 507 18.66 -3.82 42.78
C GLU A 507 18.13 -3.11 44.04
N GLY A 508 17.52 -3.87 44.94
CA GLY A 508 16.90 -3.33 46.17
C GLY A 508 15.49 -2.73 46.02
N LEU A 509 14.92 -2.62 44.81
CA LEU A 509 13.56 -2.06 44.64
C LEU A 509 12.46 -3.06 45.05
N THR A 510 11.50 -2.57 45.83
CA THR A 510 10.29 -3.31 46.20
C THR A 510 9.28 -3.36 45.05
N VAL A 511 8.36 -4.33 45.10
CA VAL A 511 7.28 -4.46 44.09
C VAL A 511 6.39 -3.20 44.03
N LYS A 512 6.19 -2.51 45.16
CA LYS A 512 5.43 -1.24 45.20
C LYS A 512 6.15 -0.12 44.46
N GLN A 513 7.46 0.02 44.65
CA GLN A 513 8.29 0.99 43.92
C GLN A 513 8.31 0.71 42.42
N ILE A 514 8.46 -0.56 42.00
CA ILE A 514 8.40 -0.93 40.56
C ILE A 514 7.03 -0.63 39.96
N GLN A 515 5.95 -0.82 40.72
CA GLN A 515 4.61 -0.45 40.25
C GLN A 515 4.45 1.09 40.17
N GLY A 516 4.94 1.84 41.15
CA GLY A 516 4.98 3.31 41.09
C GLY A 516 5.73 3.85 39.87
N ILE A 517 6.85 3.23 39.49
CA ILE A 517 7.56 3.58 38.22
C ILE A 517 6.66 3.33 37.01
N ARG A 518 5.92 2.22 36.96
CA ARG A 518 4.98 1.92 35.85
C ARG A 518 3.84 2.92 35.77
N ASP A 519 3.29 3.30 36.91
CA ASP A 519 2.15 4.23 37.00
C ASP A 519 2.59 5.69 36.72
N ALA A 520 3.88 6.01 36.90
CA ALA A 520 4.48 7.32 36.59
C ALA A 520 5.05 7.44 35.15
N LEU A 521 5.18 6.33 34.42
CA LEU A 521 5.55 6.34 33.01
C LEU A 521 4.33 6.65 32.12
N PRO A 522 4.49 7.40 31.02
CA PRO A 522 3.38 7.64 30.09
C PRO A 522 2.96 6.35 29.37
N ASP A 523 1.71 6.27 28.91
CA ASP A 523 1.12 5.10 28.22
C ASP A 523 1.92 4.60 27.01
N THR A 524 2.80 5.44 26.45
CA THR A 524 3.68 5.13 25.32
C THR A 524 4.97 4.40 25.71
N CYS A 525 5.21 4.19 27.02
CA CYS A 525 6.38 3.53 27.57
C CYS A 525 5.99 2.24 28.30
N ARG A 526 6.72 1.14 28.05
CA ARG A 526 6.44 -0.16 28.70
C ARG A 526 7.67 -0.65 29.48
N LEU A 527 7.48 -0.95 30.77
CA LEU A 527 8.54 -1.48 31.65
C LEU A 527 8.34 -2.99 31.94
N LEU A 528 9.13 -3.82 31.27
CA LEU A 528 9.11 -5.27 31.39
C LEU A 528 10.33 -5.80 32.17
N VAL A 529 10.06 -6.62 33.18
CA VAL A 529 11.10 -7.38 33.90
C VAL A 529 11.17 -8.77 33.28
N ALA A 530 12.19 -9.01 32.45
CA ALA A 530 12.35 -10.24 31.68
C ALA A 530 13.78 -10.78 31.80
N LYS A 531 13.92 -12.11 31.83
CA LYS A 531 15.22 -12.77 31.98
C LYS A 531 16.14 -12.38 30.81
N ASN A 532 17.34 -11.87 31.10
CA ASN A 532 18.30 -11.37 30.12
C ASN A 532 18.57 -12.35 28.96
N THR A 533 18.63 -13.65 29.23
CA THR A 533 18.83 -14.71 28.20
C THR A 533 17.66 -14.90 27.23
N LEU A 534 16.45 -14.41 27.58
CA LEU A 534 15.29 -14.41 26.68
C LEU A 534 15.27 -13.12 25.85
N VAL A 535 15.59 -11.98 26.46
CA VAL A 535 15.71 -10.69 25.77
C VAL A 535 16.83 -10.72 24.73
N GLY A 536 17.98 -11.33 25.04
CA GLY A 536 19.04 -11.59 24.05
C GLY A 536 18.55 -12.34 22.81
N LYS A 537 17.71 -13.38 22.98
CA LYS A 537 17.11 -14.15 21.88
C LYS A 537 15.98 -13.43 21.14
N ALA A 538 15.36 -12.43 21.76
CA ALA A 538 14.40 -11.57 21.09
C ALA A 538 15.10 -10.54 20.19
N ILE A 539 16.29 -10.11 20.61
CA ILE A 539 17.13 -9.08 19.96
C ILE A 539 18.06 -9.64 18.88
N GLU A 540 18.45 -10.92 18.95
CA GLU A 540 19.20 -11.61 17.89
C GLU A 540 18.54 -11.41 16.50
N GLY A 541 19.28 -10.82 15.55
CA GLY A 541 18.80 -10.47 14.21
C GLY A 541 18.10 -9.10 14.06
N THR A 542 18.10 -8.25 15.09
CA THR A 542 17.47 -6.91 15.08
C THR A 542 18.52 -5.78 15.23
N PRO A 543 18.23 -4.51 14.88
CA PRO A 543 19.16 -3.40 15.11
C PRO A 543 19.55 -3.17 16.59
N TRP A 544 18.85 -3.81 17.53
CA TRP A 544 19.06 -3.69 18.97
C TRP A 544 20.22 -4.56 19.51
N GLU A 545 20.91 -5.33 18.66
CA GLU A 545 21.99 -6.25 19.06
C GLU A 545 23.13 -5.59 19.85
N ALA A 546 23.34 -4.28 19.66
CA ALA A 546 24.35 -3.50 20.39
C ALA A 546 24.15 -3.50 21.92
N LEU A 547 22.97 -3.91 22.43
CA LEU A 547 22.66 -4.02 23.86
C LEU A 547 23.20 -5.30 24.53
N LYS A 548 23.71 -6.28 23.76
CA LYS A 548 24.26 -7.55 24.27
C LYS A 548 25.27 -7.41 25.43
N PRO A 549 26.19 -6.42 25.46
CA PRO A 549 27.14 -6.24 26.58
C PRO A 549 26.50 -5.96 27.94
N CYS A 550 25.33 -5.31 27.97
CA CYS A 550 24.63 -4.88 29.18
C CYS A 550 23.78 -5.97 29.83
N MET A 551 23.68 -7.16 29.24
CA MET A 551 22.80 -8.25 29.68
C MET A 551 23.27 -9.01 30.93
N LYS A 552 24.07 -8.39 31.80
CA LYS A 552 24.59 -8.96 33.06
C LYS A 552 23.99 -8.21 34.26
N GLY A 553 23.43 -8.95 35.22
CA GLY A 553 22.81 -8.39 36.43
C GLY A 553 21.29 -8.50 36.46
N MET A 554 20.68 -7.85 37.45
CA MET A 554 19.22 -7.73 37.61
C MET A 554 18.71 -6.55 36.80
N ASN A 555 18.20 -6.83 35.59
CA ASN A 555 17.84 -5.82 34.61
C ASN A 555 16.32 -5.78 34.36
N ALA A 556 15.75 -4.57 34.40
CA ALA A 556 14.45 -4.26 33.84
C ALA A 556 14.64 -3.56 32.48
N TRP A 557 13.73 -3.79 31.55
CA TRP A 557 13.82 -3.28 30.18
C TRP A 557 12.69 -2.29 29.94
N LEU A 558 13.08 -1.05 29.62
CA LEU A 558 12.18 0.04 29.27
C LEU A 558 12.13 0.16 27.75
N PHE A 559 10.94 0.00 27.19
CA PHE A 559 10.63 0.17 25.77
C PHE A 559 9.91 1.51 25.59
N VAL A 560 10.38 2.36 24.70
CA VAL A 560 9.78 3.68 24.41
C VAL A 560 9.28 3.69 22.98
N HIS A 561 7.96 3.82 22.81
CA HIS A 561 7.27 3.86 21.52
C HIS A 561 6.98 5.30 21.06
N THR A 562 7.87 6.24 21.39
CA THR A 562 7.71 7.67 21.05
C THR A 562 9.06 8.25 20.65
N GLU A 563 9.02 9.16 19.67
CA GLU A 563 10.19 9.90 19.17
C GLU A 563 10.74 10.90 20.21
N GLU A 564 9.96 11.24 21.24
CA GLU A 564 10.35 12.11 22.35
C GLU A 564 11.05 11.35 23.50
N VAL A 565 12.26 10.87 23.21
CA VAL A 565 13.17 10.27 24.20
C VAL A 565 13.25 11.03 25.55
N PRO A 566 13.47 12.35 25.62
CA PRO A 566 13.61 13.04 26.90
C PRO A 566 12.32 13.09 27.72
N THR A 567 11.13 13.03 27.10
CA THR A 567 9.84 13.01 27.79
C THR A 567 9.64 11.68 28.55
N ALA A 568 10.12 10.57 27.99
CA ALA A 568 10.09 9.24 28.62
C ALA A 568 11.07 9.08 29.81
N LEU A 569 12.20 9.79 29.79
CA LEU A 569 13.26 9.65 30.80
C LEU A 569 13.08 10.56 32.03
N LYS A 570 12.41 11.71 31.88
CA LYS A 570 12.14 12.67 32.97
C LYS A 570 11.40 12.04 34.18
N PRO A 571 10.32 11.23 34.03
CA PRO A 571 9.64 10.61 35.16
C PRO A 571 10.54 9.64 35.95
N TYR A 572 11.38 8.86 35.25
CA TYR A 572 12.32 7.96 35.91
C TYR A 572 13.41 8.71 36.68
N ARG A 573 13.90 9.86 36.15
CA ARG A 573 14.82 10.75 36.87
C ARG A 573 14.18 11.40 38.11
N ALA A 574 12.91 11.81 38.01
CA ALA A 574 12.16 12.31 39.17
C ALA A 574 12.09 11.24 40.28
N PHE A 575 11.76 10.01 39.91
CA PHE A 575 11.72 8.86 40.83
C PHE A 575 13.08 8.54 41.46
N GLN A 576 14.17 8.52 40.70
CA GLN A 576 15.53 8.31 41.24
C GLN A 576 15.89 9.34 42.33
N LYS A 577 15.51 10.60 42.10
CA LYS A 577 15.79 11.73 42.99
C LYS A 577 14.89 11.74 44.24
N GLU A 578 13.64 11.31 44.11
CA GLU A 578 12.68 11.21 45.21
C GLU A 578 13.08 10.10 46.21
N GLU A 579 13.45 8.93 45.71
CA GLU A 579 13.83 7.77 46.52
C GLU A 579 15.31 7.80 46.98
N ARG A 580 16.12 8.75 46.49
CA ARG A 580 17.57 8.90 46.76
C ARG A 580 18.40 7.65 46.42
N VAL A 581 18.09 6.96 45.32
CA VAL A 581 18.75 5.70 44.89
C VAL A 581 19.67 5.92 43.68
N GLU A 582 20.15 7.14 43.50
CA GLU A 582 20.96 7.58 42.35
C GLU A 582 22.25 6.76 42.18
N GLU A 583 22.87 6.27 43.26
CA GLU A 583 24.10 5.47 43.21
C GLU A 583 23.88 3.94 43.05
N THR A 584 22.64 3.43 43.18
CA THR A 584 22.37 1.96 43.17
C THR A 584 21.55 1.50 41.97
N ASN A 585 20.66 2.35 41.43
CA ASN A 585 19.77 2.01 40.30
C ASN A 585 20.10 2.81 39.03
N ASP A 586 21.37 2.77 38.66
CA ASP A 586 21.88 3.41 37.44
C ASP A 586 21.44 2.69 36.16
N PHE A 587 21.38 3.46 35.07
CA PHE A 587 21.18 2.91 33.72
C PHE A 587 22.42 2.12 33.29
N ILE A 588 22.24 0.86 32.90
CA ILE A 588 23.34 -0.01 32.46
C ILE A 588 23.76 0.34 31.02
N GLY A 589 22.80 0.83 30.23
CA GLY A 589 22.98 1.34 28.89
C GLY A 589 21.66 1.41 28.13
N ALA A 590 21.63 2.17 27.05
CA ALA A 590 20.50 2.25 26.15
C ALA A 590 20.95 2.07 24.70
N VAL A 591 20.03 1.62 23.84
CA VAL A 591 20.22 1.68 22.39
C VAL A 591 19.15 2.61 21.81
N PHE A 592 19.61 3.54 20.98
CA PHE A 592 18.78 4.45 20.18
C PHE A 592 19.26 4.37 18.73
N GLU A 593 18.36 4.13 17.78
CA GLU A 593 18.68 3.99 16.34
C GLU A 593 19.88 3.05 16.04
N GLY A 594 20.00 1.95 16.79
CA GLY A 594 21.09 0.97 16.66
C GLY A 594 22.45 1.40 17.25
N LYS A 595 22.59 2.63 17.76
CA LYS A 595 23.78 3.08 18.50
C LYS A 595 23.64 2.77 19.98
N PHE A 596 24.71 2.22 20.56
CA PHE A 596 24.79 1.94 22.00
C PHE A 596 25.31 3.15 22.78
N TYR A 597 24.62 3.48 23.87
CA TYR A 597 24.94 4.55 24.82
C TYR A 597 25.23 3.94 26.19
N GLY A 598 26.44 4.17 26.71
CA GLY A 598 26.82 3.74 28.05
C GLY A 598 26.30 4.67 29.16
N PRO A 599 26.57 4.36 30.44
CA PRO A 599 26.16 5.19 31.58
C PRO A 599 26.71 6.63 31.53
N GLY A 600 27.90 6.84 30.94
CA GLY A 600 28.48 8.17 30.77
C GLY A 600 27.83 8.99 29.63
N ASP A 601 27.41 8.33 28.55
CA ASP A 601 26.84 8.97 27.35
C ASP A 601 25.34 9.21 27.47
N PHE A 602 24.70 8.66 28.50
CA PHE A 602 23.26 8.77 28.74
C PHE A 602 22.78 10.23 28.87
N LYS A 603 23.65 11.12 29.38
CA LYS A 603 23.36 12.56 29.46
C LYS A 603 23.09 13.19 28.08
N SER A 604 23.68 12.64 27.02
CA SER A 604 23.43 13.07 25.64
C SER A 604 22.05 12.66 25.12
N LEU A 605 21.46 11.57 25.66
CA LEU A 605 20.07 11.18 25.38
C LEU A 605 19.08 12.13 26.09
N GLU A 606 19.42 12.60 27.29
CA GLU A 606 18.62 13.57 28.05
C GLU A 606 18.64 14.98 27.45
N THR A 607 19.77 15.41 26.88
CA THR A 607 19.92 16.72 26.23
C THR A 607 19.49 16.73 24.76
N MET A 608 18.88 15.66 24.23
CA MET A 608 18.39 15.70 22.85
C MET A 608 17.26 16.72 22.72
N PRO A 609 17.35 17.68 21.78
CA PRO A 609 16.26 18.61 21.52
C PRO A 609 15.05 17.87 20.98
N SER A 610 13.85 18.29 21.41
CA SER A 610 12.58 17.84 20.85
C SER A 610 12.45 18.18 19.37
N ARG A 611 11.53 17.53 18.65
CA ARG A 611 11.27 17.83 17.22
C ARG A 611 10.96 19.31 16.99
N ALA A 612 10.21 19.94 17.90
CA ALA A 612 9.91 21.37 17.83
C ALA A 612 11.17 22.25 17.97
N GLU A 613 12.07 21.91 18.88
CA GLU A 613 13.35 22.62 19.06
C GLU A 613 14.30 22.39 17.88
N VAL A 614 14.35 21.19 17.30
CA VAL A 614 15.12 20.90 16.07
C VAL A 614 14.59 21.70 14.89
N TYR A 615 13.27 21.76 14.70
CA TYR A 615 12.67 22.58 13.65
C TYR A 615 12.91 24.08 13.89
N ALA A 616 12.85 24.55 15.14
CA ALA A 616 13.19 25.94 15.48
C ALA A 616 14.67 26.27 15.20
N GLN A 617 15.60 25.35 15.51
CA GLN A 617 17.02 25.50 15.19
C GLN A 617 17.27 25.51 13.68
N LEU A 618 16.62 24.62 12.91
CA LEU A 618 16.73 24.57 11.45
C LEU A 618 16.15 25.83 10.79
N LEU A 619 14.97 26.28 11.23
CA LEU A 619 14.37 27.53 10.77
C LEU A 619 15.23 28.73 11.13
N GLY A 620 15.82 28.77 12.33
CA GLY A 620 16.77 29.81 12.75
C GLY A 620 18.05 29.81 11.91
N ALA A 621 18.60 28.63 11.58
CA ALA A 621 19.77 28.50 10.71
C ALA A 621 19.48 28.92 9.26
N LEU A 622 18.26 28.67 8.77
CA LEU A 622 17.84 29.02 7.41
C LEU A 622 17.42 30.50 7.27
N GLN A 623 16.79 31.07 8.30
CA GLN A 623 16.46 32.50 8.36
C GLN A 623 17.68 33.37 8.70
N GLY A 624 18.64 32.86 9.46
CA GLY A 624 19.85 33.57 9.93
C GLY A 624 20.58 34.36 8.84
N PRO A 625 20.92 33.76 7.67
CA PRO A 625 21.54 34.49 6.56
C PRO A 625 20.66 35.61 5.99
N ALA A 626 19.36 35.38 5.83
CA ALA A 626 18.41 36.37 5.31
C ALA A 626 18.22 37.53 6.29
N THR A 627 18.04 37.25 7.58
CA THR A 627 17.97 38.25 8.64
C THR A 627 19.28 39.03 8.77
N SER A 628 20.43 38.37 8.62
CA SER A 628 21.74 39.03 8.62
C SER A 628 21.89 39.98 7.44
N LEU A 629 21.49 39.56 6.22
CA LEU A 629 21.52 40.41 5.02
C LEU A 629 20.58 41.62 5.15
N VAL A 630 19.36 41.44 5.66
CA VAL A 630 18.44 42.56 5.92
C VAL A 630 19.01 43.50 6.96
N THR A 631 19.63 42.96 8.02
CA THR A 631 20.27 43.76 9.08
C THR A 631 21.47 44.56 8.57
N THR A 632 22.32 43.98 7.72
CA THR A 632 23.47 44.70 7.13
C THR A 632 23.05 45.73 6.08
N LEU A 633 21.99 45.46 5.29
CA LEU A 633 21.41 46.45 4.37
C LEU A 633 20.74 47.62 5.10
N GLN A 634 20.12 47.37 6.26
CA GLN A 634 19.46 48.40 7.06
C GLN A 634 20.42 49.15 7.99
N ALA A 635 21.60 48.61 8.30
CA ALA A 635 22.57 49.21 9.23
C ALA A 635 22.94 50.67 8.86
N PRO A 636 23.32 51.02 7.61
CA PRO A 636 23.70 52.40 7.29
C PRO A 636 22.56 53.41 7.51
N ALA A 637 21.32 53.04 7.17
CA ALA A 637 20.15 53.89 7.40
C ALA A 637 19.85 54.03 8.89
N ARG A 638 19.98 52.94 9.66
CA ARG A 638 19.80 52.94 11.11
C ARG A 638 20.87 53.79 11.83
N ASP A 639 22.11 53.71 11.39
CA ASP A 639 23.22 54.45 11.98
C ASP A 639 23.09 55.96 11.73
N VAL A 640 22.68 56.38 10.51
CA VAL A 640 22.37 57.78 10.21
C VAL A 640 21.22 58.30 11.09
N VAL A 641 20.14 57.53 11.23
CA VAL A 641 19.02 57.90 12.11
C VAL A 641 19.47 57.98 13.57
N ALA A 642 20.28 57.03 14.05
CA ALA A 642 20.81 57.04 15.42
C ALA A 642 21.70 58.25 15.71
N VAL A 643 22.58 58.64 14.77
CA VAL A 643 23.41 59.84 14.89
C VAL A 643 22.56 61.11 14.88
N LEU A 644 21.55 61.21 14.01
CA LEU A 644 20.62 62.34 13.99
C LEU A 644 19.81 62.44 15.30
N SER A 645 19.29 61.32 15.81
CA SER A 645 18.58 61.28 17.09
C SER A 645 19.49 61.68 18.26
N ALA A 646 20.75 61.24 18.27
CA ALA A 646 21.72 61.64 19.29
C ALA A 646 22.06 63.14 19.22
N TYR A 647 22.15 63.71 18.02
CA TYR A 647 22.37 65.14 17.82
C TYR A 647 21.18 65.99 18.27
N VAL A 648 19.95 65.59 17.92
CA VAL A 648 18.72 66.25 18.39
C VAL A 648 18.65 66.22 19.92
N ARG A 649 18.91 65.07 20.55
CA ARG A 649 18.89 64.96 22.01
C ARG A 649 19.96 65.84 22.68
N LYS A 650 21.14 65.98 22.06
CA LYS A 650 22.19 66.90 22.53
C LYS A 650 21.74 68.36 22.46
N LEU A 651 21.05 68.77 21.39
CA LEU A 651 20.49 70.12 21.28
C LEU A 651 19.36 70.37 22.29
N GLU A 652 18.53 69.37 22.60
CA GLU A 652 17.52 69.45 23.66
C GLU A 652 18.16 69.57 25.06
N GLU A 653 19.24 68.81 25.33
CA GLU A 653 20.03 68.90 26.56
C GLU A 653 20.73 70.27 26.69
N GLU A 654 21.26 70.84 25.61
CA GLU A 654 21.87 72.18 25.59
C GLU A 654 20.83 73.31 25.70
N ALA A 655 19.66 73.17 25.08
CA ALA A 655 18.57 74.15 25.15
C ALA A 655 17.81 74.11 26.48
N GLY A 656 17.84 72.99 27.21
CA GLY A 656 17.31 72.87 28.58
C GLY A 656 18.27 73.37 29.68
N ALA A 657 19.49 73.77 29.30
CA ALA A 657 20.53 74.27 30.22
C ALA A 657 20.80 75.78 30.11
N ALA A 658 20.04 76.48 29.28
CA ALA A 658 20.08 77.93 29.06
C ALA A 658 18.80 78.62 29.58
#